data_AF-A0A397GMN0-F1
#
_entry.id   AF-A0A397GMN0-F1
#
_cell.length_a   1.000
_cell.length_b   1.000
_cell.length_c   1.000
_cell.angle_alpha   90.00
_cell.angle_beta   90.00
_cell.angle_gamma   90.00
#
_symmetry.space_group_name_H-M   'P 1'
#
loop_
_entity.id
_entity.type
_entity.pdbx_description
1 polymer ?
#
loop_
_entity_poly.entity_id
_entity_poly.type
_entity_poly.pdbx_seq_one_letter_code
_entity_poly.pdbx_strand_id
1 'polypeptide(L)'
;MPKDKHEPVRYLGIWLSEYGNKAYQKKTNQKHGNPGVEYLLTDTVLGTNEGEKLNSKLRTLFKHKCGLSKTMMDSVVYSQIGYNVFNILDRQTQMHSKELIHRINKQDIVGITTKVRLQQLQNRMWDPEEIYDKKVIGSMGNKQLKGNLTAQILKIMGDKGITLKKTKIEELPQAPEGGSYDLKSFMENREWYNRNRDSLRRKGVMFLEQLMNASLTQCIPWQQVKGRPSKGVQPKWYNEVVDEYNKRKKELRFQDEINPFNTLRKIGANEIKRFQTIVTKKESDLIYGLVSRNPKKRKKGTNNNDNNKPNGRREETPSLVIQHLIQETIKGEVRSPLIPCEGCKLKDTTPLRDSRILLKNEAKKCLIRTDINQIRSIPARQRIVSTTHKEDKRIKRRLLISPKSIRIYFKSTTNTGSIDQQEDTSVYGTHKNLLVQEGSTEKKINDLKAELSQYAQIVFYTDGSLLKNQEQGNQKEKRGEDRMGIGLAISPEGYDERILDFSARITGLASSSRAELWAILMALEIAPSNTKIKIYTDSASAIAAIKRFMVDNKRKKAKNLKNPNVLQAISDKCNGKRIIFELNKVEAHTGVFLNEKADSLAKEGANSNSWIKINPEFLQRRVNFEWENQSIDTDIKEFSKREQKINWYVNWRTQYKVIKWCNQNIAKETNWKLTQHYIHGTKISSKITDKEDNSNRTFNIKVLNDELPVLKNLHLRKPDVYSSDQCIICKKEKEDSLHPFVCQGYDNIIRNKLIQQLAIIGINQGSKKKKTELVAALQKESFMKIDVGRKLRGIVESDHFSLIDMIRGLVYKHMQNKIKTIIIADTNKVKEIQKQILSFLRLIMKKQWEERCKLFLKWEKENEISGSNKRKYKTGKKSKGYDNIIRNKLIQQLAIIGINQGSKKKKTELVAALQKESFMKIDVGRKLRGIVESDHFSLIDMIRGLVYKHMQNKIKTIIIADTNKVKEIQKQILSFLRLIMKKQWEERCKLFLKWEKENEISGSNKRKYKTGKKSKTTVGL
;
A
#
# COMPACT_ATOMS: atom_id res chain seq x y z
N MET A 1 5.02 30.50 -43.68
CA MET A 1 3.76 29.74 -43.49
C MET A 1 3.16 30.08 -42.12
N PRO A 2 1.98 30.71 -42.06
CA PRO A 2 1.33 31.02 -40.78
C PRO A 2 0.81 29.72 -40.15
N LYS A 3 1.15 29.50 -38.87
CA LYS A 3 0.65 28.40 -38.05
C LYS A 3 -0.87 28.54 -37.86
N ASP A 4 -1.63 27.52 -38.25
CA ASP A 4 -3.08 27.45 -38.10
C ASP A 4 -3.54 27.68 -36.65
N LYS A 5 -4.56 28.54 -36.49
CA LYS A 5 -5.10 29.06 -35.21
C LYS A 5 -6.06 28.08 -34.48
N HIS A 6 -6.00 26.78 -34.78
CA HIS A 6 -6.92 25.76 -34.26
C HIS A 6 -6.21 24.57 -33.60
N GLU A 7 -5.33 24.80 -32.60
CA GLU A 7 -4.79 23.68 -31.82
C GLU A 7 -5.82 23.15 -30.80
N PRO A 8 -6.19 21.85 -30.85
CA PRO A 8 -7.09 21.24 -29.87
C PRO A 8 -6.43 21.17 -28.49
N VAL A 9 -7.20 21.41 -27.42
CA VAL A 9 -6.69 21.38 -26.04
C VAL A 9 -7.07 20.06 -25.36
N ARG A 10 -6.10 19.44 -24.70
CA ARG A 10 -6.26 18.17 -23.99
C ARG A 10 -6.93 18.39 -22.63
N TYR A 11 -8.16 17.88 -22.46
CA TYR A 11 -8.92 17.96 -21.21
C TYR A 11 -9.35 16.56 -20.75
N LEU A 12 -8.97 16.17 -19.53
CA LEU A 12 -9.28 14.86 -18.92
C LEU A 12 -8.80 13.62 -19.70
N GLY A 13 -7.79 13.76 -20.57
CA GLY A 13 -7.29 12.67 -21.41
C GLY A 13 -7.99 12.55 -22.78
N ILE A 14 -8.94 13.44 -23.07
CA ILE A 14 -9.65 13.59 -24.34
C ILE A 14 -9.27 14.94 -24.95
N TRP A 15 -9.18 15.03 -26.28
CA TRP A 15 -8.97 16.29 -26.96
C TRP A 15 -10.31 16.97 -27.20
N LEU A 16 -10.45 18.21 -26.76
CA LEU A 16 -11.64 19.01 -27.03
C LEU A 16 -11.33 19.89 -28.25
N SER A 17 -11.98 19.58 -29.38
CA SER A 17 -12.12 20.49 -30.51
C SER A 17 -13.61 20.73 -30.74
N GLU A 18 -14.14 21.84 -30.24
CA GLU A 18 -15.37 22.43 -30.76
C GLU A 18 -15.05 23.86 -31.20
N TYR A 19 -15.52 24.22 -32.39
CA TYR A 19 -15.53 25.59 -32.92
C TYR A 19 -16.29 26.49 -31.93
N GLY A 20 -15.57 27.20 -31.05
CA GLY A 20 -16.17 28.01 -30.00
C GLY A 20 -15.24 29.12 -29.51
N ASN A 21 -15.85 30.27 -29.19
CA ASN A 21 -15.21 31.55 -28.91
C ASN A 21 -14.02 31.47 -27.90
N LYS A 22 -12.84 31.97 -28.30
CA LYS A 22 -11.57 31.96 -27.55
C LYS A 22 -11.69 32.50 -26.11
N ALA A 23 -12.60 33.45 -25.86
CA ALA A 23 -12.81 34.02 -24.54
C ALA A 23 -13.39 32.98 -23.53
N TYR A 24 -14.23 32.06 -24.01
CA TYR A 24 -14.83 31.01 -23.19
C TYR A 24 -13.83 29.90 -22.85
N GLN A 25 -12.95 29.55 -23.82
CA GLN A 25 -11.86 28.58 -23.63
C GLN A 25 -10.78 29.10 -22.67
N LYS A 26 -10.40 30.39 -22.76
CA LYS A 26 -9.48 31.01 -21.78
C LYS A 26 -10.09 31.08 -20.38
N LYS A 27 -11.37 31.45 -20.23
CA LYS A 27 -12.05 31.50 -18.93
C LYS A 27 -12.26 30.12 -18.29
N THR A 28 -12.50 29.07 -19.07
CA THR A 28 -12.61 27.68 -18.54
C THR A 28 -11.25 27.08 -18.19
N ASN A 29 -10.20 27.33 -18.98
CA ASN A 29 -8.83 26.89 -18.69
C ASN A 29 -8.22 27.61 -17.48
N GLN A 30 -8.45 28.93 -17.31
CA GLN A 30 -7.96 29.69 -16.16
C GLN A 30 -8.73 29.39 -14.87
N LYS A 31 -10.03 29.05 -14.93
CA LYS A 31 -10.81 28.73 -13.72
C LYS A 31 -10.83 27.23 -13.33
N HIS A 32 -10.59 26.27 -14.24
CA HIS A 32 -10.89 24.85 -13.99
C HIS A 32 -9.93 23.79 -14.63
N GLY A 33 -8.75 24.16 -15.16
CA GLY A 33 -7.90 23.26 -15.96
C GLY A 33 -6.94 22.31 -15.19
N ASN A 34 -6.91 21.03 -15.56
CA ASN A 34 -6.05 19.95 -15.02
C ASN A 34 -4.53 20.24 -14.95
N PRO A 35 -3.87 21.06 -15.80
CA PRO A 35 -2.48 21.47 -15.56
C PRO A 35 -2.33 22.20 -14.23
N GLY A 36 -3.32 23.00 -13.84
CA GLY A 36 -3.39 23.62 -12.52
C GLY A 36 -3.61 22.60 -11.41
N VAL A 37 -4.41 21.56 -11.62
CA VAL A 37 -4.58 20.49 -10.61
C VAL A 37 -3.32 19.65 -10.47
N GLU A 38 -2.71 19.19 -11.56
CA GLU A 38 -1.44 18.45 -11.49
C GLU A 38 -0.32 19.30 -10.88
N TYR A 39 -0.26 20.60 -11.21
CA TYR A 39 0.65 21.54 -10.55
C TYR A 39 0.32 21.70 -9.07
N LEU A 40 -0.93 21.89 -8.68
CA LEU A 40 -1.30 21.98 -7.25
C LEU A 40 -1.00 20.68 -6.50
N LEU A 41 -1.15 19.53 -7.16
CA LEU A 41 -0.82 18.22 -6.61
C LEU A 41 0.68 17.98 -6.45
N THR A 42 1.59 18.84 -6.94
CA THR A 42 3.03 18.68 -6.64
C THR A 42 3.32 18.99 -5.19
N ASP A 43 2.67 20.01 -4.62
CA ASP A 43 2.97 20.53 -3.29
C ASP A 43 1.79 20.43 -2.30
N THR A 44 0.63 19.98 -2.77
CA THR A 44 -0.58 19.80 -1.96
C THR A 44 -1.04 18.35 -1.97
N VAL A 45 -1.45 17.87 -0.81
CA VAL A 45 -2.19 16.62 -0.65
C VAL A 45 -3.64 16.94 -0.32
N LEU A 46 -4.55 16.56 -1.22
CA LEU A 46 -5.99 16.66 -1.01
C LEU A 46 -6.44 15.55 -0.06
N GLY A 47 -7.30 15.92 0.89
CA GLY A 47 -8.01 14.94 1.70
C GLY A 47 -8.94 14.07 0.83
N THR A 48 -9.22 12.84 1.26
CA THR A 48 -10.09 11.90 0.53
C THR A 48 -11.46 12.50 0.20
N ASN A 49 -12.06 13.22 1.15
CA ASN A 49 -13.35 13.89 0.97
C ASN A 49 -13.30 15.00 -0.10
N GLU A 50 -12.22 15.78 -0.14
CA GLU A 50 -12.06 16.88 -1.10
C GLU A 50 -11.78 16.34 -2.51
N GLY A 51 -10.88 15.36 -2.60
CA GLY A 51 -10.59 14.66 -3.85
C GLY A 51 -11.82 13.97 -4.42
N GLU A 52 -12.65 13.31 -3.59
CA GLU A 52 -13.90 12.70 -4.07
C GLU A 52 -14.95 13.72 -4.49
N LYS A 53 -15.04 14.88 -3.83
CA LYS A 53 -15.92 15.98 -4.29
C LYS A 53 -15.51 16.46 -5.68
N LEU A 54 -14.21 16.66 -5.92
CA LEU A 54 -13.69 17.06 -7.23
C LEU A 54 -13.92 15.98 -8.28
N ASN A 55 -13.54 14.74 -7.97
CA ASN A 55 -13.76 13.58 -8.83
C ASN A 55 -15.25 13.43 -9.18
N SER A 56 -16.17 13.59 -8.22
CA SER A 56 -17.62 13.50 -8.44
C SER A 56 -18.12 14.57 -9.43
N LYS A 57 -17.66 15.82 -9.30
CA LYS A 57 -17.98 16.90 -10.25
C LYS A 57 -17.47 16.57 -11.65
N LEU A 58 -16.21 16.13 -11.76
CA LEU A 58 -15.61 15.74 -13.04
C LEU A 58 -16.32 14.54 -13.68
N ARG A 59 -16.59 13.49 -12.90
CA ARG A 59 -17.35 12.31 -13.36
C ARG A 59 -18.74 12.69 -13.84
N THR A 60 -19.43 13.57 -13.12
CA THR A 60 -20.80 13.98 -13.49
C THR A 60 -20.78 14.73 -14.81
N LEU A 61 -19.87 15.69 -14.97
CA LEU A 61 -19.68 16.41 -16.23
C LEU A 61 -19.31 15.47 -17.38
N PHE A 62 -18.38 14.55 -17.12
CA PHE A 62 -17.92 13.56 -18.10
C PHE A 62 -19.06 12.66 -18.57
N LYS A 63 -19.80 12.05 -17.63
CA LYS A 63 -20.97 11.21 -17.94
C LYS A 63 -21.99 11.97 -18.76
N HIS A 64 -22.28 13.22 -18.41
CA HIS A 64 -23.19 14.07 -19.17
C HIS A 64 -22.71 14.29 -20.62
N LYS A 65 -21.43 14.67 -20.81
CA LYS A 65 -20.85 14.90 -22.15
C LYS A 65 -20.77 13.63 -23.00
N CYS A 66 -20.57 12.47 -22.39
CA CYS A 66 -20.60 11.18 -23.08
C CYS A 66 -22.04 10.61 -23.25
N GLY A 67 -23.08 11.33 -22.82
CA GLY A 67 -24.47 10.85 -22.91
C GLY A 67 -24.75 9.60 -22.07
N LEU A 68 -23.98 9.38 -21.00
CA LEU A 68 -24.15 8.29 -20.04
C LEU A 68 -25.15 8.69 -18.95
N SER A 69 -25.82 7.70 -18.36
CA SER A 69 -26.73 7.92 -17.24
C SER A 69 -25.95 8.42 -16.01
N LYS A 70 -26.60 9.22 -15.14
CA LYS A 70 -26.02 9.59 -13.83
C LYS A 70 -25.74 8.35 -12.96
N THR A 71 -26.54 7.29 -13.15
CA THR A 71 -26.43 6.01 -12.44
C THR A 71 -25.35 5.08 -13.01
N MET A 72 -24.72 5.42 -14.13
CA MET A 72 -23.62 4.66 -14.71
C MET A 72 -22.54 4.42 -13.66
N MET A 73 -22.00 3.21 -13.59
CA MET A 73 -20.99 2.82 -12.60
C MET A 73 -19.74 3.70 -12.74
N ASP A 74 -19.18 4.18 -11.63
CA ASP A 74 -17.98 5.03 -11.65
C ASP A 74 -16.76 4.28 -12.21
N SER A 75 -16.69 2.97 -12.03
CA SER A 75 -15.65 2.11 -12.60
C SER A 75 -15.64 2.10 -14.14
N VAL A 76 -16.76 2.37 -14.83
CA VAL A 76 -16.79 2.51 -16.29
C VAL A 76 -16.08 3.79 -16.75
N VAL A 77 -16.03 4.82 -15.91
CA VAL A 77 -15.34 6.06 -16.23
C VAL A 77 -13.82 5.86 -16.13
N TYR A 78 -13.36 5.15 -15.10
CA TYR A 78 -11.93 5.05 -14.76
C TYR A 78 -11.24 3.78 -15.27
N SER A 79 -11.96 2.68 -15.47
CA SER A 79 -11.37 1.41 -15.92
C SER A 79 -10.95 1.47 -17.39
N GLN A 80 -10.03 0.57 -17.76
CA GLN A 80 -9.57 0.44 -19.14
C GLN A 80 -10.66 -0.05 -20.10
N ILE A 81 -11.56 -0.92 -19.64
CA ILE A 81 -12.67 -1.42 -20.47
C ILE A 81 -13.70 -0.33 -20.79
N GLY A 82 -13.72 0.75 -20.00
CA GLY A 82 -14.48 1.95 -20.26
C GLY A 82 -13.58 3.12 -20.68
N TYR A 83 -13.83 4.31 -20.16
CA TYR A 83 -13.20 5.52 -20.71
C TYR A 83 -11.76 5.80 -20.25
N ASN A 84 -11.25 5.05 -19.27
CA ASN A 84 -9.89 5.23 -18.72
C ASN A 84 -9.56 6.69 -18.38
N VAL A 85 -10.56 7.44 -17.88
CA VAL A 85 -10.39 8.82 -17.42
C VAL A 85 -9.49 8.80 -16.19
N PHE A 86 -8.68 9.84 -16.00
CA PHE A 86 -7.85 9.91 -14.80
C PHE A 86 -8.72 10.16 -13.55
N ASN A 87 -8.33 9.56 -12.44
CA ASN A 87 -8.86 9.85 -11.10
C ASN A 87 -7.83 10.72 -10.36
N ILE A 88 -8.28 11.79 -9.71
CA ILE A 88 -7.41 12.76 -9.02
C ILE A 88 -6.65 12.10 -7.86
N LEU A 89 -7.31 11.31 -7.03
CA LEU A 89 -6.70 10.65 -5.87
C LEU A 89 -5.67 9.60 -6.31
N ASP A 90 -5.98 8.84 -7.36
CA ASP A 90 -5.05 7.89 -7.95
C ASP A 90 -3.79 8.59 -8.50
N ARG A 91 -4.00 9.72 -9.19
CA ARG A 91 -2.92 10.54 -9.74
C ARG A 91 -2.07 11.16 -8.62
N GLN A 92 -2.71 11.63 -7.56
CA GLN A 92 -2.05 12.16 -6.36
C GLN A 92 -1.12 11.12 -5.74
N THR A 93 -1.60 9.88 -5.54
CA THR A 93 -0.75 8.78 -5.05
C THR A 93 0.42 8.52 -5.98
N GLN A 94 0.20 8.43 -7.31
CA GLN A 94 1.27 8.20 -8.30
C GLN A 94 2.35 9.28 -8.29
N MET A 95 1.97 10.55 -8.10
CA MET A 95 2.89 11.69 -8.13
C MET A 95 3.69 11.79 -6.83
N HIS A 96 2.99 11.79 -5.70
CA HIS A 96 3.62 11.95 -4.39
C HIS A 96 4.50 10.76 -4.00
N SER A 97 4.07 9.54 -4.32
CA SER A 97 4.87 8.34 -3.99
C SER A 97 6.19 8.33 -4.76
N LYS A 98 6.15 8.69 -6.05
CA LYS A 98 7.36 8.84 -6.88
C LYS A 98 8.27 9.95 -6.39
N GLU A 99 7.71 11.12 -6.10
CA GLU A 99 8.50 12.28 -5.69
C GLU A 99 9.13 12.08 -4.31
N LEU A 100 8.40 11.49 -3.35
CA LEU A 100 8.96 11.18 -2.02
C LEU A 100 10.12 10.19 -2.11
N ILE A 101 9.95 9.07 -2.82
CA ILE A 101 11.04 8.09 -3.00
C ILE A 101 12.23 8.71 -3.70
N HIS A 102 11.99 9.54 -4.72
CA HIS A 102 13.06 10.22 -5.44
C HIS A 102 13.84 11.18 -4.53
N ARG A 103 13.15 12.00 -3.74
CA ARG A 103 13.77 12.92 -2.79
C ARG A 103 14.58 12.20 -1.72
N ILE A 104 14.03 11.13 -1.11
CA ILE A 104 14.74 10.37 -0.08
C ILE A 104 16.04 9.78 -0.64
N ASN A 105 15.99 9.15 -1.82
CA ASN A 105 17.12 8.46 -2.46
C ASN A 105 18.14 9.38 -3.17
N LYS A 106 17.97 10.70 -3.10
CA LYS A 106 18.97 11.65 -3.61
C LYS A 106 20.14 11.77 -2.63
N GLN A 107 21.36 11.83 -3.16
CA GLN A 107 22.57 12.06 -2.37
C GLN A 107 22.92 13.56 -2.21
N ASP A 108 22.09 14.45 -2.78
CA ASP A 108 22.27 15.91 -2.68
C ASP A 108 21.59 16.50 -1.43
N ILE A 109 21.60 17.84 -1.31
CA ILE A 109 20.97 18.59 -0.22
C ILE A 109 19.46 18.33 -0.09
N VAL A 110 18.75 18.00 -1.18
CA VAL A 110 17.32 17.66 -1.14
C VAL A 110 17.13 16.35 -0.38
N GLY A 111 18.01 15.38 -0.61
CA GLY A 111 18.03 14.14 0.16
C GLY A 111 18.29 14.37 1.64
N ILE A 112 19.35 15.13 1.98
CA ILE A 112 19.71 15.42 3.38
C ILE A 112 18.55 16.12 4.11
N THR A 113 17.97 17.16 3.51
CA THR A 113 16.84 17.88 4.12
C THR A 113 15.60 16.99 4.29
N THR A 114 15.32 16.09 3.33
CA THR A 114 14.20 15.14 3.44
C THR A 114 14.41 14.18 4.62
N LYS A 115 15.63 13.67 4.84
CA LYS A 115 15.96 12.82 6.00
C LYS A 115 15.76 13.54 7.32
N VAL A 116 16.22 14.79 7.42
CA VAL A 116 16.00 15.61 8.62
C VAL A 116 14.51 15.79 8.89
N ARG A 117 13.69 16.04 7.85
CA ARG A 117 12.22 16.14 8.01
C ARG A 117 11.57 14.83 8.45
N LEU A 118 12.07 13.69 7.95
CA LEU A 118 11.62 12.37 8.38
C LEU A 118 11.99 12.11 9.85
N GLN A 119 13.21 12.42 10.29
CA GLN A 119 13.58 12.31 11.70
C GLN A 119 12.75 13.25 12.58
N GLN A 120 12.49 14.48 12.14
CA GLN A 120 11.58 15.40 12.84
C GLN A 120 10.17 14.81 12.97
N LEU A 121 9.68 14.13 11.93
CA LEU A 121 8.40 13.44 11.97
C LEU A 121 8.43 12.25 12.94
N GLN A 122 9.48 11.41 12.93
CA GLN A 122 9.68 10.32 13.90
C GLN A 122 9.64 10.85 15.34
N ASN A 123 10.43 11.90 15.62
CA ASN A 123 10.49 12.52 16.94
C ASN A 123 9.13 13.11 17.34
N ARG A 124 8.38 13.69 16.40
CA ARG A 124 7.03 14.22 16.66
C ARG A 124 6.03 13.10 16.91
N MET A 125 6.11 12.01 16.15
CA MET A 125 5.27 10.83 16.32
C MET A 125 5.50 10.18 17.68
N TRP A 126 6.73 10.26 18.21
CA TRP A 126 7.14 9.67 19.48
C TRP A 126 6.62 8.23 19.55
N ASP A 127 7.06 7.42 18.59
CA ASP A 127 6.69 6.02 18.45
C ASP A 127 7.97 5.18 18.57
N PRO A 128 7.93 4.03 19.27
CA PRO A 128 9.07 3.11 19.38
C PRO A 128 9.38 2.39 18.04
N GLU A 129 8.41 2.30 17.14
CA GLU A 129 8.60 1.76 15.79
C GLU A 129 8.94 2.91 14.80
N GLU A 130 9.62 2.58 13.69
CA GLU A 130 9.96 3.55 12.65
C GLU A 130 8.70 4.10 11.94
N ILE A 131 8.74 5.36 11.51
CA ILE A 131 7.64 6.00 10.76
C ILE A 131 7.37 5.40 9.38
N TYR A 132 8.20 4.46 8.94
CA TYR A 132 7.96 3.67 7.74
C TYR A 132 7.06 2.45 7.99
N ASP A 133 6.89 2.02 9.24
CA ASP A 133 6.03 0.90 9.60
C ASP A 133 4.54 1.22 9.35
N LYS A 134 3.82 0.24 8.79
CA LYS A 134 2.40 0.37 8.44
C LYS A 134 1.52 0.73 9.63
N LYS A 135 1.79 0.18 10.82
CA LYS A 135 1.07 0.47 12.07
C LYS A 135 1.28 1.90 12.51
N VAL A 136 2.52 2.41 12.43
CA VAL A 136 2.87 3.78 12.81
C VAL A 136 2.18 4.77 11.86
N ILE A 137 2.29 4.55 10.55
CA ILE A 137 1.59 5.34 9.52
C ILE A 137 0.07 5.31 9.75
N GLY A 138 -0.49 4.14 10.03
CA GLY A 138 -1.92 3.97 10.36
C GLY A 138 -2.35 4.72 11.62
N SER A 139 -1.42 5.05 12.52
CA SER A 139 -1.69 5.81 13.75
C SER A 139 -1.64 7.33 13.60
N MET A 140 -1.19 7.85 12.46
CA MET A 140 -1.08 9.28 12.20
C MET A 140 -2.48 9.94 12.23
N GLY A 141 -2.69 10.84 13.21
CA GLY A 141 -3.91 11.62 13.32
C GLY A 141 -3.80 13.00 12.66
N ASN A 142 -4.92 13.74 12.62
CA ASN A 142 -4.98 15.07 12.00
C ASN A 142 -3.94 16.06 12.54
N LYS A 143 -3.61 15.98 13.84
CA LYS A 143 -2.59 16.83 14.46
C LYS A 143 -1.20 16.60 13.88
N GLN A 144 -0.86 15.37 13.51
CA GLN A 144 0.44 15.00 12.95
C GLN A 144 0.50 15.30 11.45
N LEU A 145 -0.62 15.16 10.75
CA LEU A 145 -0.76 15.45 9.33
C LEU A 145 -0.78 16.96 9.03
N LYS A 146 -1.29 17.79 9.95
CA LYS A 146 -1.42 19.24 9.74
C LYS A 146 -0.04 19.91 9.58
N GLY A 147 0.17 20.54 8.41
CA GLY A 147 1.41 21.25 8.08
C GLY A 147 2.61 20.35 7.81
N ASN A 148 2.40 19.05 7.56
CA ASN A 148 3.47 18.11 7.25
C ASN A 148 3.15 17.30 5.99
N LEU A 149 3.68 17.77 4.86
CA LEU A 149 3.50 17.12 3.55
C LEU A 149 4.02 15.68 3.56
N THR A 150 5.20 15.41 4.12
CA THR A 150 5.77 14.06 4.19
C THR A 150 4.86 13.08 4.94
N ALA A 151 4.29 13.51 6.07
CA ALA A 151 3.34 12.69 6.84
C ALA A 151 2.06 12.40 6.03
N GLN A 152 1.55 13.39 5.30
CA GLN A 152 0.38 13.22 4.43
C GLN A 152 0.65 12.24 3.28
N ILE A 153 1.83 12.32 2.67
CA ILE A 153 2.24 11.40 1.60
C ILE A 153 2.40 9.98 2.14
N LEU A 154 3.11 9.79 3.26
CA LEU A 154 3.28 8.48 3.91
C LEU A 154 1.92 7.88 4.26
N LYS A 155 0.97 8.69 4.76
CA LYS A 155 -0.38 8.25 5.06
C LYS A 155 -1.12 7.71 3.83
N ILE A 156 -1.08 8.44 2.71
CA ILE A 156 -1.71 8.00 1.45
C ILE A 156 -1.06 6.73 0.90
N MET A 157 0.26 6.62 1.00
CA MET A 157 0.99 5.41 0.60
C MET A 157 0.58 4.22 1.46
N GLY A 158 0.57 4.38 2.79
CA GLY A 158 0.20 3.33 3.73
C GLY A 158 -1.25 2.87 3.60
N ASP A 159 -2.18 3.79 3.29
CA ASP A 159 -3.58 3.47 3.01
C ASP A 159 -3.76 2.61 1.73
N LYS A 160 -2.74 2.58 0.86
CA LYS A 160 -2.66 1.70 -0.34
C LYS A 160 -1.77 0.48 -0.12
N GLY A 161 -1.34 0.22 1.12
CA GLY A 161 -0.44 -0.89 1.45
C GLY A 161 1.01 -0.66 1.02
N ILE A 162 1.37 0.56 0.60
CA ILE A 162 2.74 0.91 0.20
C ILE A 162 3.50 1.45 1.41
N THR A 163 4.59 0.79 1.78
CA THR A 163 5.50 1.19 2.86
C THR A 163 6.91 1.41 2.33
N LEU A 164 7.77 1.98 3.17
CA LEU A 164 9.19 2.12 2.87
C LEU A 164 10.00 1.17 3.75
N LYS A 165 11.12 0.70 3.25
CA LYS A 165 12.09 -0.09 4.01
C LYS A 165 13.46 0.52 3.84
N LYS A 166 14.16 0.77 4.95
CA LYS A 166 15.53 1.27 4.92
C LYS A 166 16.49 0.23 4.35
N THR A 167 17.54 0.73 3.72
CA THR A 167 18.75 -0.03 3.42
C THR A 167 19.77 0.16 4.54
N LYS A 168 20.87 -0.60 4.50
CA LYS A 168 22.01 -0.43 5.42
C LYS A 168 22.68 0.95 5.32
N ILE A 169 22.45 1.70 4.25
CA ILE A 169 23.02 3.04 4.04
C ILE A 169 22.16 4.12 4.70
N GLU A 170 20.88 3.84 4.93
CA GLU A 170 19.97 4.83 5.48
C GLU A 170 19.95 4.76 7.00
N GLU A 171 20.59 5.74 7.62
CA GLU A 171 20.62 5.86 9.07
C GLU A 171 19.29 6.42 9.61
N LEU A 172 18.70 7.41 8.93
CA LEU A 172 17.51 8.14 9.43
C LEU A 172 16.24 7.75 8.66
N PRO A 173 15.03 7.76 9.26
CA PRO A 173 14.72 8.18 10.62
C PRO A 173 14.88 7.06 11.65
N GLN A 174 15.69 7.24 12.68
CA GLN A 174 15.84 6.28 13.78
C GLN A 174 14.71 6.47 14.79
N ALA A 175 14.02 5.38 15.09
CA ALA A 175 13.13 5.35 16.25
C ALA A 175 13.98 5.36 17.54
N PRO A 176 13.50 5.97 18.63
CA PRO A 176 14.18 5.86 19.92
C PRO A 176 14.33 4.40 20.33
N GLU A 177 15.53 3.99 20.70
CA GLU A 177 15.88 2.61 21.07
C GLU A 177 16.62 2.55 22.43
N GLY A 178 16.96 1.34 22.87
CA GLY A 178 17.76 1.10 24.08
C GLY A 178 16.99 0.64 25.33
N GLY A 179 15.68 0.36 25.23
CA GLY A 179 14.91 -0.27 26.31
C GLY A 179 14.15 -1.49 25.81
N SER A 180 13.90 -2.47 26.69
CA SER A 180 13.19 -3.71 26.36
C SER A 180 11.67 -3.53 26.35
N TYR A 181 11.14 -2.65 27.21
CA TYR A 181 9.69 -2.44 27.36
C TYR A 181 9.28 -1.02 27.01
N ASP A 182 8.82 -0.80 25.77
CA ASP A 182 8.23 0.48 25.38
C ASP A 182 6.85 0.67 26.05
N LEU A 183 6.53 1.92 26.44
CA LEU A 183 5.30 2.24 27.17
C LEU A 183 4.02 2.10 26.31
N LYS A 184 4.14 2.09 24.99
CA LYS A 184 2.99 1.93 24.08
C LYS A 184 2.52 0.47 24.11
N SER A 185 3.46 -0.47 24.08
CA SER A 185 3.22 -1.92 24.17
C SER A 185 2.94 -2.34 25.61
N PHE A 186 3.73 -1.87 26.57
CA PHE A 186 3.60 -2.24 27.99
C PHE A 186 2.22 -1.93 28.58
N MET A 187 1.64 -0.77 28.24
CA MET A 187 0.32 -0.39 28.74
C MET A 187 -0.84 -1.07 27.99
N GLU A 188 -0.57 -1.71 26.84
CA GLU A 188 -1.55 -2.39 25.98
C GLU A 188 -2.80 -1.55 25.60
N ASN A 189 -2.71 -0.23 25.76
CA ASN A 189 -3.84 0.69 25.59
C ASN A 189 -3.47 1.84 24.65
N ARG A 190 -3.95 1.72 23.41
CA ARG A 190 -3.70 2.70 22.35
C ARG A 190 -4.25 4.09 22.66
N GLU A 191 -5.42 4.17 23.31
CA GLU A 191 -6.04 5.45 23.66
C GLU A 191 -5.27 6.15 24.78
N TRP A 192 -4.81 5.39 25.77
CA TRP A 192 -3.94 5.88 26.83
C TRP A 192 -2.65 6.46 26.25
N TYR A 193 -1.99 5.73 25.35
CA TYR A 193 -0.74 6.19 24.75
C TYR A 193 -0.97 7.48 23.95
N ASN A 194 -2.02 7.52 23.11
CA ASN A 194 -2.34 8.69 22.31
C ASN A 194 -2.66 9.94 23.16
N ARG A 195 -3.33 9.76 24.29
CA ARG A 195 -3.65 10.84 25.23
C ARG A 195 -2.40 11.40 25.91
N ASN A 196 -1.46 10.54 26.27
CA ASN A 196 -0.27 10.89 27.05
C ASN A 196 0.98 11.19 26.20
N ARG A 197 0.98 10.86 24.90
CA ARG A 197 2.09 10.95 23.95
C ARG A 197 2.85 12.28 23.98
N ASP A 198 2.16 13.41 23.92
CA ASP A 198 2.82 14.73 23.93
C ASP A 198 3.47 15.06 25.28
N SER A 199 2.94 14.49 26.38
CA SER A 199 3.53 14.60 27.71
C SER A 199 4.78 13.72 27.81
N LEU A 200 4.67 12.45 27.41
CA LEU A 200 5.77 11.49 27.31
C LEU A 200 6.93 12.04 26.47
N ARG A 201 6.64 12.59 25.28
CA ARG A 201 7.63 13.24 24.39
C ARG A 201 8.34 14.40 25.07
N ARG A 202 7.60 15.36 25.65
CA ARG A 202 8.21 16.51 26.36
C ARG A 202 9.09 16.05 27.52
N LYS A 203 8.66 14.98 28.19
CA LYS A 203 9.39 14.37 29.30
C LYS A 203 10.45 13.38 28.84
N GLY A 204 10.58 13.13 27.53
CA GLY A 204 11.52 12.19 26.90
C GLY A 204 11.48 10.80 27.52
N VAL A 205 10.27 10.31 27.80
CA VAL A 205 10.02 8.96 28.31
C VAL A 205 9.34 8.17 27.19
N MET A 206 9.93 7.03 26.85
CA MET A 206 9.46 6.06 25.85
C MET A 206 9.43 4.66 26.44
N PHE A 207 10.40 4.33 27.28
CA PHE A 207 10.62 3.00 27.83
C PHE A 207 10.39 2.97 29.35
N LEU A 208 9.96 1.82 29.87
CA LEU A 208 9.72 1.62 31.30
C LEU A 208 11.01 1.77 32.11
N GLU A 209 12.13 1.27 31.58
CA GLU A 209 13.45 1.27 32.21
C GLU A 209 13.93 2.70 32.54
N GLN A 210 13.49 3.71 31.76
CA GLN A 210 13.77 5.13 32.06
C GLN A 210 13.13 5.63 33.35
N LEU A 211 12.17 4.89 33.89
CA LEU A 211 11.47 5.15 35.14
C LEU A 211 11.92 4.21 36.27
N MET A 212 12.97 3.40 36.06
CA MET A 212 13.44 2.40 37.01
C MET A 212 14.83 2.73 37.57
N ASN A 213 15.18 2.07 38.69
CA ASN A 213 16.51 2.15 39.29
C ASN A 213 17.55 1.36 38.48
N ALA A 214 18.83 1.44 38.87
CA ALA A 214 19.92 0.77 38.14
C ALA A 214 19.81 -0.75 38.06
N SER A 215 19.16 -1.38 39.05
CA SER A 215 18.98 -2.84 39.12
C SER A 215 17.65 -3.32 38.52
N LEU A 216 16.86 -2.42 37.90
CA LEU A 216 15.56 -2.75 37.30
C LEU A 216 14.57 -3.42 38.29
N THR A 217 14.64 -3.08 39.58
CA THR A 217 13.81 -3.70 40.63
C THR A 217 12.69 -2.80 41.14
N GLN A 218 12.83 -1.47 41.02
CA GLN A 218 11.91 -0.48 41.56
C GLN A 218 11.84 0.76 40.67
N CYS A 219 10.66 1.38 40.61
CA CYS A 219 10.48 2.66 39.96
C CYS A 219 11.15 3.79 40.76
N ILE A 220 11.85 4.70 40.09
CA ILE A 220 12.46 5.88 40.72
C ILE A 220 11.41 6.96 40.95
N PRO A 221 11.47 7.75 42.04
CA PRO A 221 10.59 8.88 42.24
C PRO A 221 10.57 9.84 41.04
N TRP A 222 9.41 10.43 40.73
CA TRP A 222 9.22 11.35 39.59
C TRP A 222 10.27 12.48 39.52
N GLN A 223 10.73 12.96 40.68
CA GLN A 223 11.73 14.01 40.80
C GLN A 223 13.13 13.60 40.29
N GLN A 224 13.37 12.30 40.12
CA GLN A 224 14.65 11.69 39.69
C GLN A 224 14.69 11.35 38.20
N VAL A 225 13.54 11.33 37.51
CA VAL A 225 13.44 11.00 36.08
C VAL A 225 14.35 11.92 35.25
N LYS A 226 15.11 11.35 34.31
CA LYS A 226 16.14 12.00 33.47
C LYS A 226 17.39 12.54 34.19
N GLY A 227 17.58 12.26 35.48
CA GLY A 227 18.74 12.78 36.20
C GLY A 227 18.78 14.32 36.20
N ARG A 228 17.64 14.99 36.20
CA ARG A 228 17.53 16.43 36.44
C ARG A 228 16.33 16.67 37.34
N PRO A 229 16.34 17.69 38.21
CA PRO A 229 15.18 17.95 39.04
C PRO A 229 14.00 18.30 38.13
N SER A 230 13.04 17.39 38.01
CA SER A 230 11.81 17.62 37.27
C SER A 230 11.06 18.79 37.91
N LYS A 231 10.89 19.89 37.15
CA LYS A 231 10.06 21.03 37.57
C LYS A 231 8.58 20.75 37.19
N GLY A 232 7.66 21.05 38.11
CA GLY A 232 6.21 20.96 37.90
C GLY A 232 5.53 19.72 38.50
N VAL A 233 4.19 19.69 38.41
CA VAL A 233 3.33 18.64 38.97
C VAL A 233 3.62 17.28 38.32
N GLN A 234 3.59 16.22 39.12
CA GLN A 234 3.71 14.84 38.67
C GLN A 234 2.56 14.51 37.69
N PRO A 235 2.86 14.05 36.46
CA PRO A 235 1.82 13.68 35.52
C PRO A 235 1.00 12.49 36.01
N LYS A 236 -0.32 12.50 35.76
CA LYS A 236 -1.21 11.37 36.10
C LYS A 236 -0.75 10.05 35.49
N TRP A 237 -0.27 10.09 34.24
CA TRP A 237 0.21 8.91 33.52
C TRP A 237 1.36 8.19 34.24
N TYR A 238 2.16 8.89 35.04
CA TYR A 238 3.26 8.27 35.77
C TYR A 238 2.73 7.30 36.84
N ASN A 239 1.69 7.69 37.58
CA ASN A 239 1.05 6.80 38.55
C ASN A 239 0.43 5.59 37.86
N GLU A 240 -0.27 5.82 36.75
CA GLU A 240 -0.89 4.75 35.96
C GLU A 240 0.13 3.71 35.49
N VAL A 241 1.34 4.14 35.07
CA VAL A 241 2.44 3.23 34.69
C VAL A 241 3.01 2.50 35.91
N VAL A 242 3.22 3.20 37.04
CA VAL A 242 3.75 2.58 38.27
C VAL A 242 2.79 1.53 38.83
N ASP A 243 1.49 1.81 38.82
CA ASP A 243 0.46 0.88 39.27
C ASP A 243 0.44 -0.36 38.37
N GLU A 244 0.54 -0.18 37.06
CA GLU A 244 0.60 -1.31 36.12
C GLU A 244 1.89 -2.14 36.27
N TYR A 245 3.02 -1.47 36.50
CA TYR A 245 4.29 -2.14 36.83
C TYR A 245 4.14 -2.99 38.10
N ASN A 246 3.57 -2.43 39.18
CA ASN A 246 3.42 -3.16 40.44
C ASN A 246 2.54 -4.41 40.31
N LYS A 247 1.51 -4.36 39.44
CA LYS A 247 0.69 -5.55 39.13
C LYS A 247 1.49 -6.62 38.37
N ARG A 248 2.25 -6.21 37.35
CA ARG A 248 2.94 -7.13 36.41
C ARG A 248 4.39 -7.43 36.78
N LYS A 249 4.90 -6.91 37.90
CA LYS A 249 6.32 -6.98 38.27
C LYS A 249 6.92 -8.39 38.22
N LYS A 250 6.13 -9.42 38.58
CA LYS A 250 6.57 -10.84 38.58
C LYS A 250 6.73 -11.42 37.17
N GLU A 251 6.08 -10.83 36.17
CA GLU A 251 6.06 -11.29 34.78
C GLU A 251 7.16 -10.65 33.92
N LEU A 252 7.68 -9.49 34.34
CA LEU A 252 8.71 -8.76 33.61
C LEU A 252 10.07 -9.48 33.66
N ARG A 253 10.75 -9.55 32.51
CA ARG A 253 12.08 -10.13 32.33
C ARG A 253 12.92 -9.18 31.50
N PHE A 254 13.87 -8.53 32.14
CA PHE A 254 14.82 -7.65 31.45
C PHE A 254 15.99 -8.46 30.93
N GLN A 255 16.47 -8.13 29.73
CA GLN A 255 17.62 -8.80 29.11
C GLN A 255 18.93 -8.40 29.80
N ASP A 256 19.03 -7.14 30.20
CA ASP A 256 20.20 -6.60 30.90
C ASP A 256 20.05 -6.73 32.41
N GLU A 257 21.12 -7.13 33.09
CA GLU A 257 21.18 -7.10 34.57
C GLU A 257 21.20 -5.68 35.14
N ILE A 258 21.62 -4.71 34.32
CA ILE A 258 21.79 -3.31 34.69
C ILE A 258 21.03 -2.45 33.69
N ASN A 259 20.27 -1.51 34.22
CA ASN A 259 19.45 -0.61 33.42
C ASN A 259 20.29 0.13 32.36
N PRO A 260 19.95 0.01 31.06
CA PRO A 260 20.72 0.63 29.98
C PRO A 260 20.66 2.16 30.00
N PHE A 261 19.65 2.77 30.64
CA PHE A 261 19.50 4.22 30.78
C PHE A 261 20.33 4.79 31.94
N ASN A 262 21.65 4.64 31.83
CA ASN A 262 22.60 5.14 32.83
C ASN A 262 22.57 6.68 32.91
N THR A 263 22.24 7.20 34.09
CA THR A 263 22.19 8.66 34.34
C THR A 263 23.55 9.25 34.75
N LEU A 264 24.58 8.41 34.96
CA LEU A 264 25.96 8.85 35.14
C LEU A 264 26.61 9.15 33.80
N ARG A 265 26.94 10.41 33.54
CA ARG A 265 27.54 10.85 32.27
C ARG A 265 29.06 10.97 32.42
N LYS A 266 29.86 10.30 31.57
CA LYS A 266 31.30 10.62 31.42
C LYS A 266 31.43 12.06 30.94
N ILE A 267 32.31 12.86 31.55
CA ILE A 267 32.50 14.27 31.19
C ILE A 267 33.94 14.44 30.69
N GLY A 268 34.13 14.96 29.48
CA GLY A 268 35.45 15.35 29.00
C GLY A 268 35.92 16.68 29.59
N ALA A 269 37.24 16.94 29.59
CA ALA A 269 37.83 18.14 30.21
C ALA A 269 37.18 19.48 29.79
N ASN A 270 36.69 19.58 28.55
CA ASN A 270 36.07 20.80 28.00
C ASN A 270 34.64 21.09 28.50
N GLU A 271 33.96 20.09 29.06
CA GLU A 271 32.58 20.22 29.55
C GLU A 271 32.49 20.48 31.07
N ILE A 272 33.61 20.33 31.79
CA ILE A 272 33.66 20.44 33.24
C ILE A 272 33.43 21.89 33.67
N LYS A 273 32.43 22.10 34.53
CA LYS A 273 32.09 23.41 35.10
C LYS A 273 32.40 23.46 36.60
N ARG A 274 32.89 24.61 37.07
CA ARG A 274 33.01 24.90 38.51
C ARG A 274 31.67 24.64 39.21
N PHE A 275 31.73 24.02 40.38
CA PHE A 275 30.56 23.61 41.18
C PHE A 275 29.67 22.52 40.57
N GLN A 276 30.16 21.79 39.57
CA GLN A 276 29.52 20.57 39.11
C GLN A 276 29.75 19.43 40.11
N THR A 277 28.69 18.66 40.41
CA THR A 277 28.79 17.49 41.29
C THR A 277 29.26 16.28 40.47
N ILE A 278 30.25 15.58 40.99
CA ILE A 278 30.87 14.43 40.33
C ILE A 278 31.07 13.25 41.29
N VAL A 279 31.30 12.07 40.73
CA VAL A 279 31.86 10.91 41.41
C VAL A 279 33.10 10.44 40.68
N THR A 280 34.07 10.00 41.46
CA THR A 280 35.28 9.33 40.99
C THR A 280 35.57 8.13 41.89
N LYS A 281 36.47 7.25 41.47
CA LYS A 281 36.95 6.11 42.27
C LYS A 281 38.40 6.37 42.64
N LYS A 282 38.75 6.17 43.90
CA LYS A 282 40.14 6.15 44.38
C LYS A 282 40.25 4.89 45.23
N GLU A 283 41.22 4.04 44.92
CA GLU A 283 41.33 2.68 45.48
C GLU A 283 40.03 1.87 45.30
N SER A 284 39.28 1.65 46.37
CA SER A 284 38.07 0.81 46.44
C SER A 284 36.77 1.62 46.59
N ASP A 285 36.87 2.89 46.99
CA ASP A 285 35.73 3.70 47.41
C ASP A 285 35.32 4.73 46.36
N LEU A 286 34.01 4.99 46.32
CA LEU A 286 33.45 6.08 45.52
C LEU A 286 33.57 7.40 46.28
N ILE A 287 34.30 8.33 45.69
CA ILE A 287 34.48 9.68 46.21
C ILE A 287 33.51 10.61 45.50
N TYR A 288 32.66 11.28 46.27
CA TYR A 288 31.79 12.36 45.77
C TYR A 288 32.51 13.69 45.90
N GLY A 289 32.43 14.53 44.89
CA GLY A 289 33.07 15.83 44.97
C GLY A 289 32.41 16.91 44.15
N LEU A 290 32.75 18.13 44.51
CA LEU A 290 32.33 19.35 43.84
C LEU A 290 33.54 19.94 43.12
N VAL A 291 33.43 20.22 41.83
CA VAL A 291 34.54 20.83 41.07
C VAL A 291 34.92 22.18 41.69
N SER A 292 36.12 22.27 42.25
CA SER A 292 36.60 23.46 42.98
C SER A 292 37.14 24.52 42.02
N ARG A 293 37.92 24.07 41.02
CA ARG A 293 38.53 24.91 39.96
C ARG A 293 38.32 24.23 38.61
N ASN A 294 38.09 25.03 37.56
CA ASN A 294 38.06 24.51 36.19
C ASN A 294 39.45 23.94 35.83
N PRO A 295 39.52 22.88 35.00
CA PRO A 295 40.80 22.37 34.52
C PRO A 295 41.58 23.46 33.77
N LYS A 296 42.90 23.56 33.99
CA LYS A 296 43.74 24.52 33.27
C LYS A 296 43.74 24.15 31.79
N LYS A 297 43.39 25.10 30.90
CA LYS A 297 43.57 24.91 29.45
C LYS A 297 45.07 24.70 29.18
N ARG A 298 45.46 23.61 28.53
CA ARG A 298 46.80 23.53 27.91
C ARG A 298 46.92 24.74 26.98
N LYS A 299 47.91 25.62 27.19
CA LYS A 299 48.31 26.58 26.15
C LYS A 299 48.69 25.71 24.95
N LYS A 300 47.99 25.84 23.82
CA LYS A 300 48.51 25.33 22.55
C LYS A 300 49.87 26.01 22.38
N GLY A 301 50.95 25.23 22.36
CA GLY A 301 52.24 25.75 21.94
C GLY A 301 52.04 26.35 20.56
N THR A 302 52.36 27.63 20.43
CA THR A 302 52.76 28.20 19.14
C THR A 302 53.88 27.33 18.60
N ASN A 303 53.75 26.92 17.33
CA ASN A 303 54.81 26.26 16.59
C ASN A 303 56.08 27.10 16.67
N ASN A 304 57.05 26.67 17.46
CA ASN A 304 58.45 27.01 17.24
C ASN A 304 59.20 25.70 17.10
N ASN A 305 59.77 25.53 15.90
CA ASN A 305 60.80 24.54 15.62
C ASN A 305 61.97 24.82 16.55
N ASP A 306 62.28 23.89 17.45
CA ASP A 306 63.61 23.72 18.00
C ASP A 306 63.75 22.25 18.42
N ASN A 307 64.29 21.47 17.48
CA ASN A 307 64.79 20.13 17.75
C ASN A 307 66.09 20.29 18.54
N ASN A 308 66.03 20.11 19.86
CA ASN A 308 67.06 19.41 20.67
C ASN A 308 66.79 19.58 22.17
N LYS A 309 66.22 18.53 22.79
CA LYS A 309 66.51 18.12 24.18
C LYS A 309 65.92 16.73 24.46
N PRO A 310 66.69 15.79 25.05
CA PRO A 310 66.23 14.43 25.26
C PRO A 310 65.40 14.29 26.55
N ASN A 311 64.36 13.46 26.44
CA ASN A 311 63.69 12.61 27.42
C ASN A 311 63.41 13.09 28.86
N GLY A 312 62.13 12.95 29.27
CA GLY A 312 61.81 12.70 30.68
C GLY A 312 60.57 13.38 31.27
N ARG A 313 59.63 13.96 30.51
CA ARG A 313 58.35 14.40 31.08
C ARG A 313 57.29 13.33 30.90
N ARG A 314 57.04 12.54 31.96
CA ARG A 314 55.82 11.73 32.11
C ARG A 314 54.62 12.59 31.68
N GLU A 315 53.78 12.07 30.78
CA GLU A 315 52.50 12.70 30.47
C GLU A 315 51.68 12.79 31.77
N GLU A 316 51.70 13.95 32.44
CA GLU A 316 50.79 14.19 33.56
C GLU A 316 49.36 14.13 33.00
N THR A 317 48.61 13.09 33.40
CA THR A 317 47.18 13.01 33.11
C THR A 317 46.50 14.25 33.65
N PRO A 318 45.56 14.86 32.90
CA PRO A 318 44.97 16.12 33.30
C PRO A 318 44.18 15.92 34.60
N SER A 319 44.70 16.48 35.70
CA SER A 319 44.13 16.34 37.03
C SER A 319 43.11 17.44 37.35
N LEU A 320 42.06 17.08 38.09
CA LEU A 320 41.01 17.98 38.55
C LEU A 320 40.99 18.07 40.07
N VAL A 321 40.88 19.29 40.61
CA VAL A 321 40.72 19.52 42.05
C VAL A 321 39.24 19.59 42.40
N ILE A 322 38.80 18.70 43.28
CA ILE A 322 37.44 18.64 43.79
C ILE A 322 37.40 18.88 45.30
N GLN A 323 36.34 19.53 45.77
CA GLN A 323 35.99 19.58 47.18
C GLN A 323 35.24 18.30 47.53
N HIS A 324 35.78 17.51 48.45
CA HIS A 324 35.24 16.24 48.89
C HIS A 324 33.92 16.42 49.66
N LEU A 325 32.93 15.62 49.29
CA LEU A 325 31.62 15.55 49.92
C LEU A 325 31.39 14.14 50.46
N ILE A 326 30.83 14.06 51.67
CA ILE A 326 30.42 12.78 52.29
C ILE A 326 28.90 12.66 52.30
N GLN A 327 28.42 11.42 52.23
CA GLN A 327 27.00 11.11 52.37
C GLN A 327 26.59 11.21 53.84
N GLU A 328 25.43 11.80 54.09
CA GLU A 328 24.88 11.91 55.44
C GLU A 328 24.38 10.54 55.92
N THR A 329 24.81 10.13 57.11
CA THR A 329 24.38 8.87 57.75
C THR A 329 23.46 9.21 58.92
N ILE A 330 22.23 8.68 58.91
CA ILE A 330 21.26 8.84 60.00
C ILE A 330 20.82 7.44 60.44
N LYS A 331 20.98 7.10 61.72
CA LYS A 331 20.67 5.77 62.27
C LYS A 331 21.36 4.62 61.50
N GLY A 332 22.64 4.80 61.13
CA GLY A 332 23.42 3.79 60.40
C GLY A 332 23.14 3.68 58.90
N GLU A 333 22.08 4.33 58.37
CA GLU A 333 21.77 4.31 56.94
C GLU A 333 22.36 5.51 56.19
N VAL A 334 23.07 5.21 55.09
CA VAL A 334 23.63 6.20 54.18
C VAL A 334 22.55 6.80 53.28
N ARG A 335 22.39 8.13 53.31
CA ARG A 335 21.32 8.85 52.60
C ARG A 335 21.83 9.65 51.40
N SER A 336 20.87 10.20 50.64
CA SER A 336 21.13 11.02 49.43
C SER A 336 21.68 12.44 49.68
N PRO A 337 21.52 13.09 50.85
CA PRO A 337 22.18 14.37 51.13
C PRO A 337 23.70 14.22 51.21
N LEU A 338 24.41 15.11 50.53
CA LEU A 338 25.85 15.30 50.58
C LEU A 338 26.17 16.54 51.41
N ILE A 339 27.09 16.39 52.35
CA ILE A 339 27.63 17.47 53.18
C ILE A 339 29.13 17.61 52.91
N PRO A 340 29.72 18.81 53.10
CA PRO A 340 31.16 18.99 53.01
C PRO A 340 31.90 18.06 53.99
N CYS A 341 32.96 17.41 53.52
CA CYS A 341 33.86 16.67 54.39
C CYS A 341 34.70 17.66 55.22
N GLU A 342 34.64 17.52 56.55
CA GLU A 342 35.39 18.37 57.50
C GLU A 342 36.89 18.01 57.57
N GLY A 343 37.27 16.83 57.06
CA GLY A 343 38.64 16.36 56.93
C GLY A 343 38.68 14.83 56.89
N CYS A 344 39.45 14.25 55.96
CA CYS A 344 39.66 12.81 55.89
C CYS A 344 41.08 12.49 55.42
N LYS A 345 41.48 11.22 55.54
CA LYS A 345 42.79 10.72 55.11
C LYS A 345 43.05 10.89 53.60
N LEU A 346 42.00 11.07 52.81
CA LEU A 346 42.06 11.27 51.35
C LEU A 346 42.38 12.72 50.95
N LYS A 347 42.45 13.64 51.92
CA LYS A 347 42.76 15.05 51.72
C LYS A 347 44.20 15.19 51.25
N ASP A 348 44.40 15.71 50.04
CA ASP A 348 45.74 16.04 49.56
C ASP A 348 46.17 17.35 50.24
N THR A 349 46.90 17.24 51.35
CA THR A 349 47.44 18.39 52.09
C THR A 349 48.56 19.05 51.30
N THR A 350 48.20 19.91 50.35
CA THR A 350 49.02 21.06 49.97
C THR A 350 48.12 22.30 49.95
N PRO A 351 48.30 23.26 50.89
CA PRO A 351 47.67 24.57 50.75
C PRO A 351 48.14 25.13 49.41
N LEU A 352 47.20 25.55 48.56
CA LEU A 352 47.56 26.36 47.41
C LEU A 352 48.10 27.68 47.99
N ARG A 353 49.43 27.85 47.98
CA ARG A 353 50.10 29.11 48.32
C ARG A 353 49.54 30.19 47.39
N ASP A 354 48.58 30.96 47.89
CA ASP A 354 48.26 32.27 47.38
C ASP A 354 48.03 33.14 48.62
N SER A 355 49.07 33.87 49.03
CA SER A 355 49.15 34.66 50.26
C SER A 355 48.27 35.92 50.25
N ARG A 356 47.36 36.07 49.28
CA ARG A 356 46.58 37.30 49.08
C ARG A 356 45.07 37.20 49.39
N ILE A 357 44.60 36.10 49.97
CA ILE A 357 43.18 36.00 50.40
C ILE A 357 43.08 35.32 51.76
N LEU A 358 43.40 36.06 52.82
CA LEU A 358 43.00 35.74 54.19
C LEU A 358 41.86 36.67 54.59
N LEU A 359 40.63 36.33 54.19
CA LEU A 359 39.42 36.95 54.72
C LEU A 359 38.40 35.89 55.12
N LYS A 360 38.27 35.75 56.45
CA LYS A 360 37.13 35.36 57.29
C LYS A 360 36.11 34.37 56.70
N ASN A 361 36.04 33.18 57.33
CA ASN A 361 35.01 32.14 57.28
C ASN A 361 35.07 31.06 56.16
N GLU A 362 36.22 30.40 55.96
CA GLU A 362 36.24 29.09 55.29
C GLU A 362 36.78 28.00 56.22
N ALA A 363 35.90 27.16 56.76
CA ALA A 363 36.26 25.86 57.32
C ALA A 363 37.21 25.14 56.35
N LYS A 364 38.31 24.54 56.86
CA LYS A 364 39.35 23.83 56.09
C LYS A 364 38.74 22.85 55.07
N LYS A 365 38.42 23.29 53.85
CA LYS A 365 37.78 22.46 52.82
C LYS A 365 38.66 21.23 52.55
N CYS A 366 38.07 20.04 52.59
CA CYS A 366 38.75 18.82 52.17
C CYS A 366 38.85 18.80 50.63
N LEU A 367 40.07 18.99 50.09
CA LEU A 367 40.34 19.03 48.66
C LEU A 367 41.06 17.75 48.22
N ILE A 368 40.65 17.19 47.09
CA ILE A 368 41.18 15.95 46.51
C ILE A 368 41.51 16.20 45.04
N ARG A 369 42.67 15.73 44.57
CA ARG A 369 43.02 15.64 43.15
C ARG A 369 42.57 14.30 42.60
N THR A 370 41.95 14.32 41.42
CA THR A 370 41.49 13.12 40.71
C THR A 370 41.71 13.24 39.20
N ASP A 371 41.84 12.10 38.52
CA ASP A 371 41.99 12.03 37.06
C ASP A 371 40.64 12.30 36.36
N ILE A 372 40.63 13.22 35.40
CA ILE A 372 39.45 13.55 34.59
C ILE A 372 38.86 12.31 33.90
N ASN A 373 39.68 11.34 33.49
CA ASN A 373 39.23 10.15 32.77
C ASN A 373 38.39 9.20 33.65
N GLN A 374 38.53 9.28 34.97
CA GLN A 374 37.80 8.44 35.93
C GLN A 374 36.53 9.11 36.47
N ILE A 375 36.28 10.36 36.09
CA ILE A 375 35.18 11.17 36.63
C ILE A 375 33.88 10.94 35.85
N ARG A 376 32.77 10.91 36.60
CA ARG A 376 31.42 10.97 36.04
C ARG A 376 30.59 12.08 36.68
N SER A 377 29.78 12.76 35.86
CA SER A 377 28.77 13.69 36.36
C SER A 377 27.72 12.95 37.15
N ILE A 378 27.34 13.48 38.30
CA ILE A 378 26.14 13.04 39.01
C ILE A 378 25.14 14.18 39.07
N PRO A 379 23.87 13.92 38.77
CA PRO A 379 22.84 14.89 38.99
C PRO A 379 22.52 15.08 40.48
N ALA A 380 22.59 16.32 40.95
CA ALA A 380 22.27 16.71 42.31
C ALA A 380 21.51 18.04 42.34
N ARG A 381 20.59 18.18 43.30
CA ARG A 381 19.88 19.43 43.55
C ARG A 381 20.71 20.31 44.49
N GLN A 382 20.92 21.57 44.08
CA GLN A 382 21.61 22.57 44.88
C GLN A 382 20.68 23.18 45.93
N ARG A 383 21.22 23.46 47.13
CA ARG A 383 20.62 24.16 48.27
C ARG A 383 19.28 23.61 48.75
N ILE A 384 19.34 22.83 49.83
CA ILE A 384 18.22 22.62 50.75
C ILE A 384 18.77 22.77 52.17
N VAL A 385 18.24 23.72 52.94
CA VAL A 385 18.35 23.72 54.42
C VAL A 385 17.45 22.59 54.91
N SER A 386 17.88 21.83 55.92
CA SER A 386 17.15 20.64 56.37
C SER A 386 15.69 20.99 56.70
N THR A 387 14.73 20.37 55.99
CA THR A 387 13.30 20.60 56.24
C THR A 387 12.79 19.82 57.45
N THR A 388 13.51 18.76 57.84
CA THR A 388 13.21 17.91 59.00
C THR A 388 13.88 18.38 60.29
N HIS A 389 15.03 19.04 60.21
CA HIS A 389 15.74 19.61 61.35
C HIS A 389 16.01 21.08 61.07
N LYS A 390 15.06 21.95 61.45
CA LYS A 390 15.14 23.40 61.17
C LYS A 390 16.39 24.07 61.77
N GLU A 391 16.98 23.44 62.78
CA GLU A 391 18.21 23.87 63.47
C GLU A 391 19.47 23.64 62.61
N ASP A 392 19.45 22.67 61.68
CA ASP A 392 20.59 22.38 60.81
C ASP A 392 20.62 23.33 59.59
N LYS A 393 21.32 24.46 59.78
CA LYS A 393 21.53 25.49 58.75
C LYS A 393 22.56 25.10 57.68
N ARG A 394 23.18 23.91 57.74
CA ARG A 394 24.20 23.49 56.77
C ARG A 394 23.61 23.33 55.37
N ILE A 395 24.32 23.81 54.36
CA ILE A 395 23.91 23.67 52.95
C ILE A 395 24.10 22.22 52.51
N LYS A 396 22.98 21.50 52.32
CA LYS A 396 23.00 20.11 51.81
C LYS A 396 22.77 20.06 50.31
N ARG A 397 23.45 19.13 49.63
CA ARG A 397 23.22 18.79 48.21
C ARG A 397 22.57 17.43 48.10
N ARG A 398 21.36 17.34 47.56
CA ARG A 398 20.65 16.06 47.47
C ARG A 398 20.92 15.38 46.13
N LEU A 399 21.43 14.15 46.16
CA LEU A 399 21.57 13.29 44.98
C LEU A 399 20.20 13.02 44.35
N LEU A 400 20.13 13.07 43.01
CA LEU A 400 18.92 12.73 42.24
C LEU A 400 18.90 11.28 41.78
N ILE A 401 19.88 10.49 42.20
CA ILE A 401 20.02 9.06 41.96
C ILE A 401 20.37 8.40 43.30
N SER A 402 19.86 7.19 43.54
CA SER A 402 20.14 6.48 44.78
C SER A 402 21.65 6.12 44.89
N PRO A 403 22.25 6.17 46.10
CA PRO A 403 23.63 5.74 46.31
C PRO A 403 23.92 4.31 45.81
N LYS A 404 22.98 3.38 45.99
CA LYS A 404 23.07 2.01 45.49
C LYS A 404 23.17 1.97 43.95
N SER A 405 22.33 2.75 43.25
CA SER A 405 22.36 2.84 41.79
C SER A 405 23.65 3.46 41.25
N ILE A 406 24.22 4.46 41.94
CA ILE A 406 25.54 5.01 41.57
C ILE A 406 26.60 3.92 41.64
N ARG A 407 26.63 3.11 42.70
CA ARG A 407 27.58 2.00 42.86
C ARG A 407 27.46 0.98 41.73
N ILE A 408 26.24 0.55 41.39
CA ILE A 408 25.98 -0.41 40.32
C ILE A 408 26.48 0.13 38.97
N TYR A 409 26.02 1.33 38.58
CA TYR A 409 26.42 1.95 37.32
C TYR A 409 27.92 2.25 37.24
N PHE A 410 28.56 2.59 38.36
CA PHE A 410 29.99 2.87 38.36
C PHE A 410 30.80 1.59 38.15
N LYS A 411 30.42 0.48 38.78
CA LYS A 411 31.07 -0.84 38.66
C LYS A 411 30.91 -1.48 37.28
N SER A 412 29.79 -1.29 36.59
CA SER A 412 29.55 -1.98 35.31
C SER A 412 30.34 -1.43 34.12
N THR A 413 30.65 -0.14 34.13
CA THR A 413 31.27 0.54 32.98
C THR A 413 32.79 0.37 32.91
N THR A 414 33.39 -0.38 33.84
CA THR A 414 34.79 -0.84 33.71
C THR A 414 34.91 -2.06 32.80
N ASN A 415 33.81 -2.75 32.49
CA ASN A 415 33.80 -3.99 31.67
C ASN A 415 33.21 -3.83 30.26
N THR A 416 32.63 -2.69 29.90
CA THR A 416 32.07 -2.48 28.56
C THR A 416 33.08 -1.80 27.64
N GLY A 417 34.00 -2.60 27.10
CA GLY A 417 34.66 -2.27 25.84
C GLY A 417 33.59 -2.26 24.75
N SER A 418 33.06 -1.09 24.42
CA SER A 418 32.16 -0.92 23.28
C SER A 418 32.93 -1.17 22.00
N ILE A 419 32.73 -2.36 21.43
CA ILE A 419 33.01 -2.65 20.03
C ILE A 419 31.97 -1.87 19.22
N ASP A 420 32.26 -0.60 18.91
CA ASP A 420 31.60 0.09 17.79
C ASP A 420 32.18 -0.52 16.51
N GLN A 421 31.66 -1.69 16.11
CA GLN A 421 31.80 -2.14 14.73
C GLN A 421 30.93 -1.20 13.88
N GLN A 422 31.51 -0.10 13.41
CA GLN A 422 30.90 0.66 12.31
C GLN A 422 30.77 -0.29 11.13
N GLU A 423 29.53 -0.71 10.83
CA GLU A 423 29.23 -1.45 9.60
C GLU A 423 29.65 -0.58 8.40
N ASP A 424 30.48 -1.12 7.51
CA ASP A 424 30.93 -0.42 6.30
C ASP A 424 29.75 -0.20 5.33
N THR A 425 29.22 1.02 5.31
CA THR A 425 28.11 1.44 4.44
C THR A 425 28.57 1.87 3.03
N SER A 426 29.87 1.83 2.76
CA SER A 426 30.42 2.16 1.44
C SER A 426 29.99 1.13 0.38
N VAL A 427 30.05 1.53 -0.89
CA VAL A 427 29.78 0.62 -2.02
C VAL A 427 30.67 -0.62 -1.95
N TYR A 428 31.90 -0.49 -1.42
CA TYR A 428 32.87 -1.57 -1.24
C TYR A 428 32.48 -2.60 -0.15
N GLY A 429 31.79 -2.16 0.90
CA GLY A 429 31.22 -3.06 1.90
C GLY A 429 29.92 -3.71 1.39
N THR A 430 28.97 -2.90 0.92
CA THR A 430 27.61 -3.38 0.65
C THR A 430 27.52 -4.30 -0.58
N HIS A 431 28.36 -4.10 -1.61
CA HIS A 431 28.26 -4.91 -2.83
C HIS A 431 28.49 -6.39 -2.55
N LYS A 432 29.23 -6.76 -1.50
CA LYS A 432 29.54 -8.16 -1.14
C LYS A 432 28.27 -8.94 -0.76
N ASN A 433 27.36 -8.31 -0.04
CA ASN A 433 26.12 -8.94 0.48
C ASN A 433 24.89 -8.70 -0.41
N LEU A 434 25.11 -8.21 -1.62
CA LEU A 434 24.04 -7.80 -2.53
C LEU A 434 23.23 -8.98 -3.10
N LEU A 435 23.85 -10.14 -3.23
CA LEU A 435 23.23 -11.36 -3.75
C LEU A 435 23.09 -12.38 -2.63
N VAL A 436 21.91 -12.99 -2.56
CA VAL A 436 21.60 -14.09 -1.66
C VAL A 436 21.29 -15.30 -2.51
N GLN A 437 21.93 -16.41 -2.18
CA GLN A 437 21.89 -17.65 -2.96
C GLN A 437 21.90 -18.85 -2.02
N GLU A 438 21.59 -20.02 -2.55
CA GLU A 438 21.69 -21.29 -1.83
C GLU A 438 23.15 -21.77 -1.74
N GLY A 439 23.50 -22.52 -0.69
CA GLY A 439 24.90 -22.87 -0.39
C GLY A 439 25.64 -23.63 -1.50
N SER A 440 24.95 -24.48 -2.27
CA SER A 440 25.55 -25.18 -3.42
C SER A 440 25.91 -24.22 -4.57
N THR A 441 25.06 -23.25 -4.84
CA THR A 441 25.30 -22.20 -5.84
C THR A 441 26.36 -21.22 -5.37
N GLU A 442 26.40 -20.90 -4.07
CA GLU A 442 27.44 -20.07 -3.48
C GLU A 442 28.84 -20.68 -3.66
N LYS A 443 28.97 -21.98 -3.39
CA LYS A 443 30.22 -22.71 -3.60
C LYS A 443 30.69 -22.61 -5.06
N LYS A 444 29.81 -22.93 -6.02
CA LYS A 444 30.12 -22.81 -7.46
C LYS A 444 30.58 -21.40 -7.86
N ILE A 445 29.92 -20.37 -7.35
CA ILE A 445 30.30 -18.97 -7.63
C ILE A 445 31.70 -18.66 -7.06
N ASN A 446 31.99 -19.11 -5.85
CA ASN A 446 33.27 -18.86 -5.21
C ASN A 446 34.41 -19.64 -5.88
N ASP A 447 34.16 -20.88 -6.30
CA ASP A 447 35.11 -21.69 -7.06
C ASP A 447 35.45 -21.01 -8.40
N LEU A 448 34.44 -20.53 -9.15
CA LEU A 448 34.65 -19.78 -10.38
C LEU A 448 35.38 -18.45 -10.16
N LYS A 449 35.08 -17.73 -9.08
CA LYS A 449 35.82 -16.48 -8.74
C LYS A 449 37.30 -16.76 -8.48
N ALA A 450 37.61 -17.84 -7.78
CA ALA A 450 38.98 -18.26 -7.50
C ALA A 450 39.70 -18.66 -8.80
N GLU A 451 39.08 -19.49 -9.63
CA GLU A 451 39.63 -19.89 -10.93
C GLU A 451 39.82 -18.70 -11.86
N LEU A 452 38.89 -17.74 -11.91
CA LEU A 452 39.01 -16.58 -12.79
C LEU A 452 40.03 -15.54 -12.33
N SER A 453 40.41 -15.54 -11.05
CA SER A 453 41.32 -14.54 -10.49
C SER A 453 42.75 -14.60 -11.05
N GLN A 454 43.11 -15.70 -11.71
CA GLN A 454 44.41 -15.88 -12.35
C GLN A 454 44.50 -15.28 -13.77
N TYR A 455 43.38 -14.90 -14.40
CA TYR A 455 43.37 -14.45 -15.79
C TYR A 455 43.28 -12.92 -15.91
N ALA A 456 44.08 -12.34 -16.80
CA ALA A 456 44.14 -10.90 -17.04
C ALA A 456 43.01 -10.37 -17.94
N GLN A 457 42.57 -11.18 -18.91
CA GLN A 457 41.46 -10.85 -19.81
C GLN A 457 40.42 -11.97 -19.81
N ILE A 458 39.16 -11.59 -19.61
CA ILE A 458 38.04 -12.52 -19.49
C ILE A 458 36.91 -12.04 -20.40
N VAL A 459 36.41 -12.96 -21.22
CA VAL A 459 35.26 -12.76 -22.10
C VAL A 459 34.08 -13.55 -21.57
N PHE A 460 32.93 -12.89 -21.45
CA PHE A 460 31.66 -13.51 -21.05
C PHE A 460 30.67 -13.48 -22.21
N TYR A 461 29.97 -14.59 -22.43
CA TYR A 461 28.75 -14.67 -23.23
C TYR A 461 27.59 -14.92 -22.28
N THR A 462 26.53 -14.11 -22.38
CA THR A 462 25.44 -14.10 -21.40
C THR A 462 24.08 -14.14 -22.08
N ASP A 463 23.18 -14.96 -21.56
CA ASP A 463 21.78 -15.03 -22.00
C ASP A 463 20.81 -15.27 -20.82
N GLY A 464 19.54 -14.90 -21.02
CA GLY A 464 18.47 -14.99 -20.04
C GLY A 464 17.20 -15.64 -20.58
N SER A 465 16.78 -16.76 -19.97
CA SER A 465 15.59 -17.49 -20.38
C SER A 465 14.39 -17.25 -19.45
N LEU A 466 13.19 -17.22 -20.04
CA LEU A 466 11.92 -17.19 -19.31
C LEU A 466 11.06 -18.39 -19.74
N LEU A 467 10.90 -19.35 -18.83
CA LEU A 467 9.98 -20.46 -18.98
C LEU A 467 8.60 -20.05 -18.48
N LYS A 468 7.66 -19.94 -19.42
CA LYS A 468 6.24 -19.74 -19.13
C LYS A 468 5.56 -21.10 -19.09
N ASN A 469 4.85 -21.40 -18.01
CA ASN A 469 4.01 -22.60 -17.99
C ASN A 469 2.87 -22.42 -19.00
N GLN A 470 2.88 -23.21 -20.08
CA GLN A 470 1.78 -23.24 -21.02
C GLN A 470 0.54 -23.89 -20.38
N GLU A 471 -0.65 -23.39 -20.71
CA GLU A 471 -1.93 -24.04 -20.40
C GLU A 471 -2.02 -25.37 -21.16
N GLN A 472 -1.37 -26.44 -20.68
CA GLN A 472 -1.72 -27.78 -21.13
C GLN A 472 -3.06 -28.19 -20.51
N GLY A 473 -3.95 -28.69 -21.36
CA GLY A 473 -5.34 -28.95 -21.03
C GLY A 473 -5.54 -29.94 -19.89
N ASN A 474 -6.63 -29.73 -19.16
CA ASN A 474 -7.37 -30.73 -18.39
C ASN A 474 -6.71 -31.43 -17.19
N GLN A 475 -5.71 -30.84 -16.52
CA GLN A 475 -5.43 -31.23 -15.13
C GLN A 475 -5.44 -30.03 -14.18
N LYS A 476 -6.43 -30.01 -13.29
CA LYS A 476 -6.63 -28.99 -12.25
C LYS A 476 -5.71 -29.25 -11.05
N GLU A 477 -4.40 -29.35 -11.22
CA GLU A 477 -3.49 -29.45 -10.08
C GLU A 477 -2.29 -28.50 -10.23
N LYS A 478 -2.24 -27.54 -9.29
CA LYS A 478 -1.18 -26.55 -8.99
C LYS A 478 -0.54 -25.82 -10.20
N ARG A 479 -0.96 -24.56 -10.41
CA ARG A 479 -0.21 -23.58 -11.21
C ARG A 479 1.24 -23.51 -10.70
N GLY A 480 2.21 -24.02 -11.47
CA GLY A 480 3.62 -23.73 -11.25
C GLY A 480 3.92 -22.26 -11.52
N GLU A 481 4.87 -21.68 -10.79
CA GLU A 481 5.33 -20.30 -10.99
C GLU A 481 6.12 -20.17 -12.30
N ASP A 482 6.03 -19.01 -12.98
CA ASP A 482 6.93 -18.68 -14.10
C ASP A 482 8.39 -18.70 -13.60
N ARG A 483 9.29 -19.35 -14.34
CA ARG A 483 10.69 -19.52 -13.94
C ARG A 483 11.61 -18.77 -14.89
N MET A 484 12.62 -18.10 -14.32
CA MET A 484 13.65 -17.42 -15.08
C MET A 484 15.00 -18.05 -14.78
N GLY A 485 15.81 -18.19 -15.82
CA GLY A 485 17.16 -18.72 -15.74
C GLY A 485 18.15 -17.79 -16.41
N ILE A 486 19.39 -17.91 -15.99
CA ILE A 486 20.54 -17.21 -16.56
C ILE A 486 21.58 -18.23 -16.98
N GLY A 487 22.29 -17.94 -18.07
CA GLY A 487 23.36 -18.77 -18.60
C GLY A 487 24.56 -17.91 -18.96
N LEU A 488 25.74 -18.35 -18.52
CA LEU A 488 27.01 -17.71 -18.82
C LEU A 488 27.98 -18.76 -19.39
N ALA A 489 28.54 -18.46 -20.56
CA ALA A 489 29.72 -19.15 -21.07
C ALA A 489 30.92 -18.20 -20.96
N ILE A 490 32.01 -18.67 -20.35
CA ILE A 490 33.15 -17.83 -19.94
C ILE A 490 34.40 -18.35 -20.64
N SER A 491 35.09 -17.46 -21.34
CA SER A 491 36.34 -17.74 -22.05
C SER A 491 37.44 -16.81 -21.51
N PRO A 492 38.38 -17.33 -20.70
CA PRO A 492 39.60 -16.61 -20.34
C PRO A 492 40.57 -16.60 -21.53
N GLU A 493 41.19 -15.46 -21.82
CA GLU A 493 42.09 -15.30 -22.97
C GLU A 493 43.51 -15.75 -22.57
N GLY A 494 44.12 -16.66 -23.34
CA GLY A 494 45.53 -17.09 -23.17
C GLY A 494 45.78 -18.53 -22.70
N TYR A 495 44.74 -19.37 -22.57
CA TYR A 495 44.89 -20.81 -22.31
C TYR A 495 43.93 -21.60 -23.21
N ASP A 496 44.43 -22.65 -23.87
CA ASP A 496 43.73 -23.47 -24.86
C ASP A 496 42.31 -23.88 -24.42
N GLU A 497 41.31 -23.59 -25.28
CA GLU A 497 39.96 -24.16 -25.38
C GLU A 497 39.08 -24.38 -24.12
N ARG A 498 39.50 -23.94 -22.93
CA ARG A 498 38.75 -24.22 -21.69
C ARG A 498 37.62 -23.22 -21.48
N ILE A 499 36.39 -23.67 -21.75
CA ILE A 499 35.17 -22.89 -21.57
C ILE A 499 34.52 -23.24 -20.25
N LEU A 500 34.48 -22.28 -19.33
CA LEU A 500 33.75 -22.42 -18.07
C LEU A 500 32.27 -22.05 -18.29
N ASP A 501 31.38 -22.64 -17.50
CA ASP A 501 29.96 -22.35 -17.55
C ASP A 501 29.34 -22.10 -16.18
N PHE A 502 28.25 -21.33 -16.22
CA PHE A 502 27.44 -21.09 -15.05
C PHE A 502 25.97 -20.96 -15.45
N SER A 503 25.10 -21.66 -14.73
CA SER A 503 23.66 -21.54 -14.87
C SER A 503 22.99 -21.49 -13.50
N ALA A 504 21.92 -20.71 -13.37
CA ALA A 504 21.16 -20.62 -12.14
C ALA A 504 19.72 -20.15 -12.38
N ARG A 505 18.82 -20.48 -11.44
CA ARG A 505 17.49 -19.89 -11.41
C ARG A 505 17.55 -18.53 -10.71
N ILE A 506 16.86 -17.55 -11.24
CA ILE A 506 16.67 -16.25 -10.57
C ILE A 506 15.24 -16.07 -10.09
N THR A 507 15.06 -15.26 -9.05
CA THR A 507 13.75 -14.95 -8.48
C THR A 507 13.29 -13.51 -8.79
N GLY A 508 12.00 -13.25 -8.55
CA GLY A 508 11.35 -11.95 -8.74
C GLY A 508 10.36 -11.94 -9.91
N LEU A 509 9.98 -10.74 -10.36
CA LEU A 509 8.96 -10.56 -11.39
C LEU A 509 9.41 -11.12 -12.75
N ALA A 510 8.72 -12.15 -13.24
CA ALA A 510 9.00 -12.82 -14.50
C ALA A 510 9.03 -11.87 -15.72
N SER A 511 10.18 -11.81 -16.40
CA SER A 511 10.39 -11.04 -17.63
C SER A 511 11.68 -11.49 -18.32
N SER A 512 11.66 -11.74 -19.63
CA SER A 512 12.90 -12.06 -20.38
C SER A 512 13.97 -10.99 -20.19
N SER A 513 13.64 -9.70 -20.39
CA SER A 513 14.58 -8.59 -20.15
C SER A 513 15.13 -8.50 -18.73
N ARG A 514 14.48 -9.13 -17.73
CA ARG A 514 15.03 -9.22 -16.37
C ARG A 514 16.10 -10.30 -16.31
N ALA A 515 15.86 -11.46 -16.91
CA ALA A 515 16.82 -12.55 -17.00
C ALA A 515 18.11 -12.09 -17.70
N GLU A 516 17.99 -11.35 -18.81
CA GLU A 516 19.14 -10.77 -19.53
C GLU A 516 20.01 -9.87 -18.63
N LEU A 517 19.38 -8.93 -17.91
CA LEU A 517 20.09 -8.03 -17.01
C LEU A 517 20.74 -8.79 -15.85
N TRP A 518 20.13 -9.87 -15.40
CA TRP A 518 20.67 -10.73 -14.36
C TRP A 518 21.87 -11.55 -14.83
N ALA A 519 21.88 -12.01 -16.08
CA ALA A 519 23.02 -12.72 -16.65
C ALA A 519 24.27 -11.80 -16.69
N ILE A 520 24.08 -10.54 -17.08
CA ILE A 520 25.14 -9.51 -17.01
C ILE A 520 25.55 -9.21 -15.56
N LEU A 521 24.58 -9.10 -14.63
CA LEU A 521 24.88 -8.91 -13.21
C LEU A 521 25.73 -10.05 -12.64
N MET A 522 25.45 -11.29 -13.04
CA MET A 522 26.24 -12.44 -12.63
C MET A 522 27.63 -12.46 -13.24
N ALA A 523 27.80 -12.02 -14.49
CA ALA A 523 29.13 -11.87 -15.08
C ALA A 523 30.00 -10.93 -14.23
N LEU A 524 29.44 -9.80 -13.77
CA LEU A 524 30.12 -8.87 -12.85
C LEU A 524 30.35 -9.48 -11.46
N GLU A 525 29.48 -10.39 -11.01
CA GLU A 525 29.66 -11.08 -9.73
C GLU A 525 30.78 -12.12 -9.78
N ILE A 526 30.97 -12.80 -10.90
CA ILE A 526 32.00 -13.83 -11.02
C ILE A 526 33.35 -13.19 -11.39
N ALA A 527 33.34 -12.08 -12.14
CA ALA A 527 34.57 -11.37 -12.51
C ALA A 527 35.39 -10.91 -11.29
N PRO A 528 36.73 -11.06 -11.34
CA PRO A 528 37.63 -10.57 -10.29
C PRO A 528 37.64 -9.04 -10.18
N SER A 529 38.04 -8.52 -9.03
CA SER A 529 38.11 -7.07 -8.78
C SER A 529 39.22 -6.40 -9.59
N ASN A 530 39.06 -5.11 -9.90
CA ASN A 530 40.00 -4.27 -10.66
C ASN A 530 40.34 -4.81 -12.07
N THR A 531 39.38 -5.47 -12.74
CA THR A 531 39.60 -6.06 -14.06
C THR A 531 38.85 -5.35 -15.18
N LYS A 532 39.36 -5.55 -16.40
CA LYS A 532 38.69 -5.15 -17.63
C LYS A 532 38.11 -6.39 -18.31
N ILE A 533 36.79 -6.41 -18.54
CA ILE A 533 36.09 -7.57 -19.12
C ILE A 533 35.28 -7.19 -20.36
N LYS A 534 35.09 -8.14 -21.27
CA LYS A 534 34.19 -8.01 -22.42
C LYS A 534 32.96 -8.91 -22.19
N ILE A 535 31.76 -8.37 -22.38
CA ILE A 535 30.52 -9.13 -22.23
C ILE A 535 29.74 -9.06 -23.56
N TYR A 536 29.48 -10.23 -24.13
CA TYR A 536 28.68 -10.44 -25.33
C TYR A 536 27.26 -10.89 -24.93
N THR A 537 26.26 -10.22 -25.49
CA THR A 537 24.83 -10.53 -25.28
C THR A 537 24.05 -10.20 -26.55
N ASP A 538 23.00 -10.95 -26.84
CA ASP A 538 22.08 -10.66 -27.94
C ASP A 538 21.02 -9.59 -27.56
N SER A 539 20.91 -9.28 -26.26
CA SER A 539 19.89 -8.38 -25.72
C SER A 539 20.25 -6.91 -25.87
N ALA A 540 19.95 -6.36 -27.05
CA ALA A 540 20.04 -4.91 -27.30
C ALA A 540 19.26 -4.08 -26.25
N SER A 541 18.17 -4.64 -25.71
CA SER A 541 17.37 -3.99 -24.67
C SER A 541 18.09 -3.86 -23.33
N ALA A 542 18.87 -4.87 -22.93
CA ALA A 542 19.68 -4.86 -21.71
C ALA A 542 20.83 -3.87 -21.84
N ILE A 543 21.54 -3.88 -22.98
CA ILE A 543 22.62 -2.92 -23.29
C ILE A 543 22.11 -1.48 -23.19
N ALA A 544 20.98 -1.17 -23.85
CA ALA A 544 20.40 0.16 -23.83
C ALA A 544 19.96 0.60 -22.41
N ALA A 545 19.43 -0.33 -21.61
CA ALA A 545 19.01 -0.05 -20.24
C ALA A 545 20.20 0.27 -19.32
N ILE A 546 21.29 -0.52 -19.39
CA ILE A 546 22.52 -0.31 -18.60
C ILE A 546 23.20 0.99 -19.01
N LYS A 547 23.42 1.22 -20.32
CA LYS A 547 24.04 2.46 -20.82
C LYS A 547 23.26 3.69 -20.34
N ARG A 548 21.92 3.67 -20.45
CA ARG A 548 21.07 4.77 -19.99
C ARG A 548 21.07 4.94 -18.47
N PHE A 549 21.23 3.87 -17.71
CA PHE A 549 21.32 3.94 -16.24
C PHE A 549 22.65 4.54 -15.77
N MET A 550 23.76 4.14 -16.41
CA MET A 550 25.12 4.54 -16.03
C MET A 550 25.50 5.97 -16.48
N VAL A 551 25.10 6.39 -17.69
CA VAL A 551 25.52 7.68 -18.29
C VAL A 551 24.75 8.89 -17.75
N ASP A 552 23.52 8.69 -17.25
CA ASP A 552 22.58 9.77 -16.98
C ASP A 552 22.83 10.43 -15.60
N ASN A 553 23.92 11.20 -15.48
CA ASN A 553 24.30 11.97 -14.28
C ASN A 553 23.18 12.88 -13.73
N LYS A 554 22.23 13.29 -14.59
CA LYS A 554 21.08 14.11 -14.21
C LYS A 554 19.85 13.31 -13.75
N ARG A 555 19.88 11.96 -13.68
CA ARG A 555 18.79 11.03 -13.27
C ARG A 555 17.39 11.37 -13.81
N LYS A 556 17.26 12.25 -14.80
CA LYS A 556 15.99 12.79 -15.32
C LYS A 556 15.42 11.88 -16.41
N LYS A 557 16.26 11.13 -17.14
CA LYS A 557 15.81 10.15 -18.15
C LYS A 557 15.85 8.71 -17.64
N ALA A 558 16.56 8.38 -16.55
CA ALA A 558 16.45 7.09 -15.85
C ALA A 558 15.03 6.78 -15.28
N LYS A 559 14.14 7.79 -15.24
CA LYS A 559 12.83 7.80 -14.56
C LYS A 559 11.77 6.77 -15.01
N ASN A 560 12.03 5.99 -16.07
CA ASN A 560 11.10 5.01 -16.65
C ASN A 560 11.76 3.65 -16.96
N LEU A 561 12.97 3.38 -16.45
CA LEU A 561 13.63 2.09 -16.67
C LEU A 561 12.94 0.99 -15.85
N LYS A 562 12.78 -0.19 -16.46
CA LYS A 562 12.29 -1.40 -15.77
C LYS A 562 13.47 -2.07 -15.05
N ASN A 563 13.17 -2.87 -14.02
CA ASN A 563 14.17 -3.57 -13.19
C ASN A 563 15.19 -2.62 -12.49
N PRO A 564 14.74 -1.55 -11.81
CA PRO A 564 15.65 -0.61 -11.16
C PRO A 564 16.55 -1.25 -10.11
N ASN A 565 16.15 -2.35 -9.45
CA ASN A 565 17.01 -3.01 -8.45
C ASN A 565 18.15 -3.75 -9.13
N VAL A 566 17.89 -4.45 -10.25
CA VAL A 566 18.94 -5.13 -11.04
C VAL A 566 19.91 -4.11 -11.61
N LEU A 567 19.42 -3.01 -12.19
CA LEU A 567 20.27 -1.94 -12.73
C LEU A 567 21.13 -1.27 -11.65
N GLN A 568 20.56 -1.00 -10.48
CA GLN A 568 21.33 -0.50 -9.34
C GLN A 568 22.36 -1.54 -8.90
N ALA A 569 22.01 -2.82 -8.85
CA ALA A 569 22.95 -3.87 -8.48
C ALA A 569 24.13 -4.02 -9.44
N ILE A 570 23.90 -3.87 -10.74
CA ILE A 570 24.97 -3.83 -11.76
C ILE A 570 25.92 -2.66 -11.49
N SER A 571 25.38 -1.48 -11.21
CA SER A 571 26.16 -0.30 -10.83
C SER A 571 26.96 -0.53 -9.54
N ASP A 572 26.34 -1.13 -8.52
CA ASP A 572 26.95 -1.36 -7.22
C ASP A 572 28.09 -2.38 -7.32
N LYS A 573 27.91 -3.47 -8.10
CA LYS A 573 28.98 -4.45 -8.36
C LYS A 573 30.11 -3.86 -9.18
N CYS A 574 29.81 -3.11 -10.23
CA CYS A 574 30.80 -2.42 -11.06
C CYS A 574 31.66 -1.46 -10.22
N ASN A 575 31.03 -0.59 -9.44
CA ASN A 575 31.73 0.39 -8.60
C ASN A 575 32.44 -0.24 -7.41
N GLY A 576 31.82 -1.21 -6.73
CA GLY A 576 32.39 -1.89 -5.56
C GLY A 576 33.63 -2.71 -5.89
N LYS A 577 33.60 -3.44 -7.01
CA LYS A 577 34.75 -4.22 -7.51
C LYS A 577 35.71 -3.43 -8.39
N ARG A 578 35.39 -2.18 -8.75
CA ARG A 578 36.14 -1.34 -9.70
C ARG A 578 36.36 -2.05 -11.06
N ILE A 579 35.33 -2.71 -11.56
CA ILE A 579 35.37 -3.38 -12.88
C ILE A 579 35.07 -2.37 -13.99
N ILE A 580 35.85 -2.42 -15.06
CA ILE A 580 35.56 -1.73 -16.32
C ILE A 580 35.07 -2.78 -17.31
N PHE A 581 33.87 -2.65 -17.86
CA PHE A 581 33.33 -3.64 -18.78
C PHE A 581 32.84 -3.02 -20.09
N GLU A 582 33.03 -3.77 -21.18
CA GLU A 582 32.52 -3.45 -22.50
C GLU A 582 31.31 -4.35 -22.83
N LEU A 583 30.22 -3.76 -23.32
CA LEU A 583 29.02 -4.49 -23.74
C LEU A 583 28.94 -4.55 -25.26
N ASN A 584 29.09 -5.76 -25.81
CA ASN A 584 29.07 -6.06 -27.23
C ASN A 584 27.77 -6.79 -27.60
N LYS A 585 27.10 -6.30 -28.65
CA LYS A 585 25.91 -6.96 -29.18
C LYS A 585 26.35 -8.09 -30.12
N VAL A 586 25.83 -9.29 -29.90
CA VAL A 586 25.90 -10.42 -30.86
C VAL A 586 24.55 -10.63 -31.52
N GLU A 587 24.56 -11.23 -32.72
CA GLU A 587 23.34 -11.58 -33.42
C GLU A 587 22.82 -12.93 -32.92
N ALA A 588 21.56 -12.95 -32.47
CA ALA A 588 20.91 -14.16 -32.00
C ALA A 588 20.83 -15.22 -33.12
N HIS A 589 21.11 -16.48 -32.79
CA HIS A 589 20.97 -17.64 -33.68
C HIS A 589 21.82 -17.59 -34.97
N THR A 590 23.01 -17.01 -34.89
CA THR A 590 23.96 -16.94 -36.02
C THR A 590 25.06 -17.99 -35.99
N GLY A 591 24.94 -19.04 -35.16
CA GLY A 591 25.93 -20.11 -35.08
C GLY A 591 27.15 -19.79 -34.19
N VAL A 592 27.14 -18.68 -33.44
CA VAL A 592 28.23 -18.37 -32.50
C VAL A 592 28.15 -19.33 -31.31
N PHE A 593 29.03 -20.34 -31.29
CA PHE A 593 29.05 -21.43 -30.33
C PHE A 593 28.87 -21.00 -28.87
N LEU A 594 29.62 -20.00 -28.40
CA LEU A 594 29.56 -19.53 -27.01
C LEU A 594 28.25 -18.83 -26.66
N ASN A 595 27.62 -18.16 -27.63
CA ASN A 595 26.31 -17.54 -27.43
C ASN A 595 25.20 -18.59 -27.36
N GLU A 596 25.26 -19.62 -28.21
CA GLU A 596 24.33 -20.75 -28.17
C GLU A 596 24.48 -21.58 -26.89
N LYS A 597 25.72 -21.76 -26.40
CA LYS A 597 25.99 -22.35 -25.09
C LYS A 597 25.32 -21.54 -23.98
N ALA A 598 25.41 -20.21 -24.00
CA ALA A 598 24.75 -19.34 -23.02
C ALA A 598 23.22 -19.48 -23.04
N ASP A 599 22.57 -19.55 -24.22
CA ASP A 599 21.12 -19.78 -24.35
C ASP A 599 20.69 -21.14 -23.77
N SER A 600 21.45 -22.20 -24.07
CA SER A 600 21.22 -23.53 -23.51
C SER A 600 21.30 -23.52 -21.97
N LEU A 601 22.37 -22.92 -21.43
CA LEU A 601 22.57 -22.77 -19.98
C LEU A 601 21.46 -21.94 -19.33
N ALA A 602 20.95 -20.91 -20.01
CA ALA A 602 19.87 -20.09 -19.48
C ALA A 602 18.57 -20.90 -19.35
N LYS A 603 18.27 -21.79 -20.31
CA LYS A 603 17.13 -22.72 -20.23
C LYS A 603 17.31 -23.76 -19.13
N GLU A 604 18.52 -24.30 -18.97
CA GLU A 604 18.85 -25.22 -17.88
C GLU A 604 18.68 -24.54 -16.51
N GLY A 605 19.23 -23.32 -16.35
CA GLY A 605 19.11 -22.52 -15.14
C GLY A 605 17.64 -22.23 -14.79
N ALA A 606 16.78 -22.01 -15.78
CA ALA A 606 15.36 -21.78 -15.53
C ALA A 606 14.66 -23.03 -14.96
N ASN A 607 15.12 -24.22 -15.35
CA ASN A 607 14.64 -25.51 -14.83
C ASN A 607 15.29 -25.93 -13.50
N SER A 608 16.42 -25.31 -13.12
CA SER A 608 17.14 -25.60 -11.88
C SER A 608 16.36 -25.20 -10.62
N ASN A 609 16.43 -26.03 -9.58
CA ASN A 609 15.79 -25.75 -8.29
C ASN A 609 16.59 -24.76 -7.42
N SER A 610 17.88 -24.59 -7.70
CA SER A 610 18.74 -23.67 -6.94
C SER A 610 18.60 -22.24 -7.43
N TRP A 611 18.38 -21.31 -6.50
CA TRP A 611 17.97 -19.95 -6.79
C TRP A 611 18.95 -18.88 -6.31
N ILE A 612 18.93 -17.73 -7.00
CA ILE A 612 19.65 -16.50 -6.65
C ILE A 612 18.66 -15.33 -6.59
N LYS A 613 18.85 -14.42 -5.63
CA LYS A 613 18.05 -13.19 -5.49
C LYS A 613 18.90 -12.00 -5.05
N ILE A 614 18.46 -10.79 -5.41
CA ILE A 614 19.05 -9.56 -4.89
C ILE A 614 18.52 -9.34 -3.48
N ASN A 615 19.41 -9.02 -2.55
CA ASN A 615 19.04 -8.47 -1.25
C ASN A 615 18.87 -6.94 -1.37
N PRO A 616 17.63 -6.41 -1.31
CA PRO A 616 17.40 -4.99 -1.47
C PRO A 616 18.03 -4.13 -0.36
N GLU A 617 18.36 -4.70 0.80
CA GLU A 617 18.93 -3.98 1.95
C GLU A 617 20.34 -3.44 1.69
N PHE A 618 21.07 -4.03 0.73
CA PHE A 618 22.46 -3.67 0.40
C PHE A 618 22.60 -2.85 -0.89
N LEU A 619 21.49 -2.50 -1.55
CA LEU A 619 21.49 -1.63 -2.73
C LEU A 619 21.96 -0.21 -2.36
N GLN A 620 22.74 0.43 -3.22
CA GLN A 620 23.27 1.79 -3.02
C GLN A 620 22.23 2.90 -3.27
N ARG A 621 21.17 2.83 -2.48
CA ARG A 621 20.10 3.82 -2.33
C ARG A 621 19.59 3.74 -0.90
N ARG A 622 18.93 4.78 -0.41
CA ARG A 622 18.57 4.88 1.01
C ARG A 622 17.36 4.03 1.39
N VAL A 623 16.30 4.09 0.59
CA VAL A 623 15.06 3.36 0.86
C VAL A 623 14.58 2.58 -0.36
N ASN A 624 14.00 1.43 -0.06
CA ASN A 624 13.17 0.62 -0.95
C ASN A 624 11.70 0.88 -0.63
N PHE A 625 10.81 0.66 -1.58
CA PHE A 625 9.38 0.54 -1.25
C PHE A 625 8.94 -0.91 -1.28
N GLU A 626 7.94 -1.19 -0.48
CA GLU A 626 7.28 -2.48 -0.39
C GLU A 626 5.77 -2.28 -0.58
N TRP A 627 5.10 -3.34 -1.01
CA TRP A 627 3.65 -3.39 -1.06
C TRP A 627 3.17 -4.63 -0.32
N GLU A 628 2.34 -4.44 0.69
CA GLU A 628 1.87 -5.52 1.58
C GLU A 628 3.04 -6.38 2.10
N ASN A 629 4.12 -5.71 2.53
CA ASN A 629 5.38 -6.28 3.05
C ASN A 629 6.16 -7.14 2.04
N GLN A 630 5.92 -6.95 0.74
CA GLN A 630 6.70 -7.58 -0.32
C GLN A 630 7.51 -6.54 -1.10
N SER A 631 8.79 -6.82 -1.32
CA SER A 631 9.65 -5.96 -2.14
C SER A 631 9.27 -6.06 -3.62
N ILE A 632 9.09 -4.91 -4.27
CA ILE A 632 8.71 -4.83 -5.69
C ILE A 632 9.82 -4.17 -6.49
N ASP A 633 10.35 -4.90 -7.48
CA ASP A 633 11.36 -4.40 -8.40
C ASP A 633 10.73 -3.73 -9.64
N THR A 634 10.10 -2.58 -9.43
CA THR A 634 9.50 -1.75 -10.49
C THR A 634 9.48 -0.29 -10.03
N ASP A 635 9.46 0.68 -10.96
CA ASP A 635 9.21 2.08 -10.58
C ASP A 635 7.86 2.22 -9.87
N ILE A 636 7.84 2.88 -8.70
CA ILE A 636 6.65 2.99 -7.87
C ILE A 636 5.45 3.60 -8.62
N LYS A 637 5.68 4.53 -9.55
CA LYS A 637 4.58 5.15 -10.31
C LYS A 637 4.00 4.18 -11.33
N GLU A 638 4.83 3.38 -11.99
CA GLU A 638 4.33 2.31 -12.87
C GLU A 638 3.61 1.22 -12.09
N PHE A 639 4.11 0.85 -10.91
CA PHE A 639 3.41 -0.04 -9.98
C PHE A 639 2.03 0.52 -9.59
N SER A 640 1.98 1.75 -9.06
CA SER A 640 0.72 2.41 -8.66
C SER A 640 -0.26 2.53 -9.83
N LYS A 641 0.21 2.89 -11.04
CA LYS A 641 -0.64 2.92 -12.24
C LYS A 641 -1.26 1.56 -12.56
N ARG A 642 -0.47 0.48 -12.45
CA ARG A 642 -0.94 -0.88 -12.76
C ARG A 642 -1.93 -1.36 -11.71
N GLU A 643 -1.61 -1.18 -10.43
CA GLU A 643 -2.46 -1.49 -9.29
C GLU A 643 -3.83 -0.80 -9.43
N GLN A 644 -3.84 0.52 -9.68
CA GLN A 644 -5.07 1.28 -9.83
C GLN A 644 -5.90 0.85 -11.04
N LYS A 645 -5.27 0.55 -12.18
CA LYS A 645 -5.95 0.01 -13.36
C LYS A 645 -6.63 -1.33 -13.06
N ILE A 646 -5.93 -2.21 -12.33
CA ILE A 646 -6.48 -3.50 -11.90
C ILE A 646 -7.64 -3.27 -10.95
N ASN A 647 -7.51 -2.39 -9.96
CA ASN A 647 -8.59 -2.08 -9.01
C ASN A 647 -9.84 -1.57 -9.71
N TRP A 648 -9.72 -0.64 -10.67
CA TRP A 648 -10.89 -0.16 -11.41
C TRP A 648 -11.53 -1.25 -12.28
N TYR A 649 -10.71 -2.14 -12.86
CA TYR A 649 -11.23 -3.27 -13.62
C TYR A 649 -11.93 -4.29 -12.71
N VAL A 650 -11.36 -4.62 -11.55
CA VAL A 650 -11.97 -5.48 -10.54
C VAL A 650 -13.29 -4.87 -10.06
N ASN A 651 -13.29 -3.59 -9.70
CA ASN A 651 -14.48 -2.83 -9.30
C ASN A 651 -15.56 -2.75 -10.37
N TRP A 652 -15.22 -2.90 -11.64
CA TRP A 652 -16.19 -3.06 -12.73
C TRP A 652 -16.69 -4.50 -12.82
N ARG A 653 -15.76 -5.47 -12.84
CA ARG A 653 -16.05 -6.90 -12.99
C ARG A 653 -16.91 -7.45 -11.85
N THR A 654 -16.71 -6.95 -10.63
CA THR A 654 -17.43 -7.39 -9.43
C THR A 654 -18.81 -6.77 -9.26
N GLN A 655 -19.21 -5.86 -10.15
CA GLN A 655 -20.55 -5.28 -10.11
C GLN A 655 -21.59 -6.35 -10.43
N TYR A 656 -22.69 -6.37 -9.67
CA TYR A 656 -23.75 -7.34 -9.86
C TYR A 656 -24.28 -7.38 -11.31
N LYS A 657 -24.34 -6.22 -11.99
CA LYS A 657 -24.76 -6.14 -13.40
C LYS A 657 -23.80 -6.85 -14.36
N VAL A 658 -22.51 -6.94 -14.01
CA VAL A 658 -21.45 -7.57 -14.82
C VAL A 658 -21.31 -9.05 -14.47
N ILE A 659 -21.27 -9.39 -13.17
CA ILE A 659 -21.19 -10.78 -12.70
C ILE A 659 -22.31 -11.65 -13.28
N LYS A 660 -23.53 -11.10 -13.40
CA LYS A 660 -24.70 -11.80 -13.94
C LYS A 660 -24.50 -12.48 -15.28
N TRP A 661 -23.67 -11.91 -16.14
CA TRP A 661 -23.45 -12.41 -17.48
C TRP A 661 -22.01 -12.85 -17.73
N CYS A 662 -21.04 -12.38 -16.94
CA CYS A 662 -19.62 -12.64 -17.12
C CYS A 662 -19.14 -13.78 -16.21
N ASN A 663 -19.57 -15.01 -16.51
CA ASN A 663 -19.08 -16.20 -15.81
C ASN A 663 -17.59 -16.51 -16.17
N GLN A 664 -17.01 -17.54 -15.55
CA GLN A 664 -15.60 -17.88 -15.78
C GLN A 664 -15.30 -18.33 -17.22
N ASN A 665 -16.18 -19.10 -17.84
CA ASN A 665 -16.01 -19.63 -19.20
C ASN A 665 -16.08 -18.50 -20.23
N ILE A 666 -17.13 -17.68 -20.19
CA ILE A 666 -17.31 -16.49 -21.04
C ILE A 666 -16.12 -15.55 -20.88
N ALA A 667 -15.67 -15.31 -19.64
CA ALA A 667 -14.52 -14.43 -19.40
C ALA A 667 -13.21 -14.97 -20.01
N LYS A 668 -12.98 -16.29 -19.98
CA LYS A 668 -11.81 -16.94 -20.61
C LYS A 668 -11.89 -16.96 -22.13
N GLU A 669 -13.09 -17.11 -22.67
CA GLU A 669 -13.37 -17.17 -24.11
C GLU A 669 -13.57 -15.81 -24.75
N THR A 670 -13.53 -14.71 -23.96
CA THR A 670 -13.59 -13.35 -24.46
C THR A 670 -12.18 -12.80 -24.72
N ASN A 671 -11.96 -12.25 -25.92
CA ASN A 671 -10.79 -11.44 -26.22
C ASN A 671 -10.96 -10.01 -25.69
N TRP A 672 -10.66 -9.78 -24.41
CA TRP A 672 -10.85 -8.47 -23.76
C TRP A 672 -10.12 -7.31 -24.45
N LYS A 673 -8.95 -7.56 -25.07
CA LYS A 673 -8.20 -6.52 -25.79
C LYS A 673 -8.94 -6.08 -27.07
N LEU A 674 -9.41 -7.05 -27.86
CA LEU A 674 -10.21 -6.74 -29.06
C LEU A 674 -11.59 -6.18 -28.69
N THR A 675 -12.23 -6.71 -27.65
CA THR A 675 -13.48 -6.17 -27.09
C THR A 675 -13.32 -4.69 -26.75
N GLN A 676 -12.28 -4.31 -26.00
CA GLN A 676 -11.99 -2.91 -25.68
C GLN A 676 -11.76 -2.08 -26.95
N HIS A 677 -10.93 -2.57 -27.88
CA HIS A 677 -10.67 -1.86 -29.14
C HIS A 677 -11.96 -1.59 -29.92
N TYR A 678 -12.84 -2.58 -30.02
CA TYR A 678 -14.09 -2.50 -30.75
C TYR A 678 -15.14 -1.61 -30.05
N ILE A 679 -15.22 -1.67 -28.72
CA ILE A 679 -16.10 -0.79 -27.93
C ILE A 679 -15.76 0.68 -28.21
N HIS A 680 -14.47 1.02 -28.24
CA HIS A 680 -14.02 2.39 -28.39
C HIS A 680 -13.88 2.85 -29.83
N GLY A 681 -13.65 1.95 -30.79
CA GLY A 681 -13.34 2.29 -32.17
C GLY A 681 -11.99 2.99 -32.24
N THR A 682 -12.01 4.32 -32.26
CA THR A 682 -10.78 5.13 -32.21
C THR A 682 -10.17 5.16 -30.81
N LYS A 683 -8.88 5.51 -30.73
CA LYS A 683 -8.21 5.74 -29.44
C LYS A 683 -8.88 6.92 -28.74
N ILE A 684 -9.29 6.75 -27.48
CA ILE A 684 -9.86 7.83 -26.65
C ILE A 684 -8.94 9.07 -26.58
N SER A 685 -7.63 8.86 -26.69
CA SER A 685 -6.61 9.91 -26.72
C SER A 685 -6.40 10.57 -28.10
N SER A 686 -7.25 10.29 -29.09
CA SER A 686 -7.20 10.88 -30.43
C SER A 686 -7.44 12.39 -30.37
N LYS A 687 -6.67 13.16 -31.15
CA LYS A 687 -6.80 14.62 -31.30
C LYS A 687 -8.09 15.05 -31.99
N ILE A 688 -8.73 14.13 -32.69
CA ILE A 688 -9.91 14.35 -33.51
C ILE A 688 -11.09 13.68 -32.83
N THR A 689 -12.18 14.44 -32.66
CA THR A 689 -13.45 13.94 -32.12
C THR A 689 -14.48 13.81 -33.23
N ASP A 690 -15.03 12.60 -33.39
CA ASP A 690 -16.10 12.30 -34.34
C ASP A 690 -17.41 12.03 -33.57
N LYS A 691 -18.50 12.66 -33.99
CA LYS A 691 -19.83 12.50 -33.42
C LYS A 691 -20.35 11.06 -33.57
N GLU A 692 -20.08 10.43 -34.70
CA GLU A 692 -20.44 9.05 -34.96
C GLU A 692 -19.65 8.09 -34.07
N ASP A 693 -18.33 8.27 -33.96
CA ASP A 693 -17.47 7.49 -33.05
C ASP A 693 -17.94 7.62 -31.59
N ASN A 694 -18.26 8.84 -31.13
CA ASN A 694 -18.81 9.07 -29.80
C ASN A 694 -20.17 8.35 -29.60
N SER A 695 -21.07 8.44 -30.60
CA SER A 695 -22.35 7.74 -30.59
C SER A 695 -22.18 6.22 -30.53
N ASN A 696 -21.28 5.66 -31.36
CA ASN A 696 -20.93 4.25 -31.39
C ASN A 696 -20.39 3.78 -30.04
N ARG A 697 -19.45 4.53 -29.45
CA ARG A 697 -18.85 4.22 -28.16
C ARG A 697 -19.87 4.25 -27.03
N THR A 698 -20.69 5.29 -26.98
CA THR A 698 -21.74 5.41 -25.96
C THR A 698 -22.77 4.29 -26.06
N PHE A 699 -23.17 3.91 -27.28
CA PHE A 699 -24.06 2.78 -27.50
C PHE A 699 -23.43 1.47 -26.97
N ASN A 700 -22.21 1.14 -27.40
CA ASN A 700 -21.49 -0.07 -26.97
C ASN A 700 -21.31 -0.13 -25.45
N ILE A 701 -20.92 0.98 -24.81
CA ILE A 701 -20.76 1.05 -23.35
C ILE A 701 -22.09 0.83 -22.63
N LYS A 702 -23.21 1.38 -23.13
CA LYS A 702 -24.54 1.18 -22.53
C LYS A 702 -25.01 -0.27 -22.67
N VAL A 703 -24.79 -0.89 -23.82
CA VAL A 703 -25.12 -2.30 -24.07
C VAL A 703 -24.33 -3.21 -23.11
N LEU A 704 -23.00 -3.04 -23.05
CA LEU A 704 -22.13 -3.86 -22.21
C LEU A 704 -22.51 -3.81 -20.72
N ASN A 705 -22.95 -2.65 -20.24
CA ASN A 705 -23.18 -2.39 -18.81
C ASN A 705 -24.65 -2.46 -18.37
N ASP A 706 -25.56 -2.92 -19.23
CA ASP A 706 -27.01 -2.95 -18.98
C ASP A 706 -27.58 -1.57 -18.60
N GLU A 707 -27.22 -0.53 -19.37
CA GLU A 707 -27.56 0.88 -19.12
C GLU A 707 -28.34 1.55 -20.26
N LEU A 708 -28.84 0.79 -21.24
CA LEU A 708 -29.77 1.31 -22.24
C LEU A 708 -31.08 1.79 -21.57
N PRO A 709 -31.77 2.80 -22.11
CA PRO A 709 -33.05 3.29 -21.60
C PRO A 709 -34.21 2.35 -22.02
N VAL A 710 -34.16 1.11 -21.54
CA VAL A 710 -35.19 0.07 -21.68
C VAL A 710 -36.12 0.08 -20.47
N LEU A 711 -37.32 -0.51 -20.58
CA LEU A 711 -38.34 -0.45 -19.52
C LEU A 711 -37.86 -0.99 -18.18
N LYS A 712 -37.07 -2.06 -18.12
CA LYS A 712 -36.45 -2.52 -16.86
C LYS A 712 -35.69 -1.40 -16.16
N ASN A 713 -34.85 -0.65 -16.88
CA ASN A 713 -34.04 0.42 -16.31
C ASN A 713 -34.86 1.68 -16.02
N LEU A 714 -35.87 1.98 -16.84
CA LEU A 714 -36.75 3.13 -16.67
C LEU A 714 -37.70 2.95 -15.48
N HIS A 715 -38.35 1.78 -15.37
CA HIS A 715 -39.15 1.35 -14.22
C HIS A 715 -38.34 1.39 -12.93
N LEU A 716 -37.12 0.83 -12.93
CA LEU A 716 -36.25 0.85 -11.75
C LEU A 716 -35.88 2.28 -11.30
N ARG A 717 -35.70 3.22 -12.24
CA ARG A 717 -35.35 4.61 -11.93
C ARG A 717 -36.55 5.48 -11.56
N LYS A 718 -37.72 5.20 -12.14
CA LYS A 718 -38.96 5.98 -12.02
C LYS A 718 -40.19 5.07 -12.13
N PRO A 719 -40.50 4.29 -11.07
CA PRO A 719 -41.63 3.35 -11.10
C PRO A 719 -42.99 4.06 -11.17
N ASP A 720 -43.07 5.30 -10.63
CA ASP A 720 -44.25 6.17 -10.73
C ASP A 720 -44.61 6.57 -12.17
N VAL A 721 -43.63 6.57 -13.09
CA VAL A 721 -43.83 7.00 -14.49
C VAL A 721 -43.91 5.77 -15.40
N TYR A 722 -43.08 4.77 -15.14
CA TYR A 722 -43.05 3.52 -15.89
C TYR A 722 -43.47 2.43 -14.93
N SER A 723 -44.73 2.00 -14.97
CA SER A 723 -45.34 1.08 -14.00
C SER A 723 -44.93 -0.40 -14.18
N SER A 724 -44.49 -0.77 -15.39
CA SER A 724 -44.09 -2.14 -15.75
C SER A 724 -42.67 -2.20 -16.31
N ASP A 725 -42.00 -3.34 -16.13
CA ASP A 725 -40.71 -3.67 -16.75
C ASP A 725 -40.84 -4.58 -17.99
N GLN A 726 -42.06 -4.90 -18.40
CA GLN A 726 -42.35 -5.74 -19.57
C GLN A 726 -42.20 -4.99 -20.89
N CYS A 727 -41.66 -5.66 -21.91
CA CYS A 727 -41.47 -5.09 -23.23
C CYS A 727 -42.79 -4.71 -23.91
N ILE A 728 -42.89 -3.49 -24.45
CA ILE A 728 -44.09 -3.03 -25.16
C ILE A 728 -44.36 -3.76 -26.48
N ILE A 729 -43.32 -4.36 -27.08
CA ILE A 729 -43.38 -5.01 -28.38
C ILE A 729 -43.89 -6.44 -28.22
N CYS A 730 -43.23 -7.26 -27.39
CA CYS A 730 -43.64 -8.65 -27.21
C CYS A 730 -44.67 -8.83 -26.09
N LYS A 731 -44.77 -7.91 -25.12
CA LYS A 731 -45.62 -7.97 -23.92
C LYS A 731 -45.45 -9.23 -23.05
N LYS A 732 -44.41 -10.04 -23.30
CA LYS A 732 -44.17 -11.34 -22.64
C LYS A 732 -42.98 -11.29 -21.68
N GLU A 733 -41.87 -10.73 -22.13
CA GLU A 733 -40.61 -10.74 -21.39
C GLU A 733 -40.28 -9.36 -20.80
N LYS A 734 -39.42 -9.37 -19.77
CA LYS A 734 -38.83 -8.16 -19.20
C LYS A 734 -37.87 -7.52 -20.19
N GLU A 735 -38.01 -6.22 -20.43
CA GLU A 735 -37.17 -5.50 -21.39
C GLU A 735 -35.85 -5.07 -20.74
N ASP A 736 -34.85 -5.96 -20.74
CA ASP A 736 -33.47 -5.64 -20.39
C ASP A 736 -32.67 -5.07 -21.58
N SER A 737 -31.40 -4.68 -21.37
CA SER A 737 -30.63 -4.02 -22.44
C SER A 737 -30.30 -4.90 -23.63
N LEU A 738 -30.46 -6.23 -23.54
CA LEU A 738 -30.28 -7.13 -24.70
C LEU A 738 -31.61 -7.52 -25.35
N HIS A 739 -32.72 -7.46 -24.60
CA HIS A 739 -34.05 -7.79 -25.10
C HIS A 739 -34.39 -7.15 -26.47
N PRO A 740 -34.11 -5.86 -26.75
CA PRO A 740 -34.39 -5.26 -28.06
C PRO A 740 -33.77 -6.00 -29.27
N PHE A 741 -32.68 -6.73 -29.06
CA PHE A 741 -31.94 -7.46 -30.10
C PHE A 741 -32.32 -8.94 -30.19
N VAL A 742 -33.15 -9.44 -29.27
CA VAL A 742 -33.62 -10.84 -29.25
C VAL A 742 -35.15 -10.96 -29.27
N CYS A 743 -35.87 -9.86 -29.04
CA CYS A 743 -37.32 -9.76 -28.99
C CYS A 743 -37.95 -10.37 -30.25
N GLN A 744 -39.01 -11.17 -30.09
CA GLN A 744 -39.70 -11.85 -31.18
C GLN A 744 -38.77 -12.67 -32.11
N GLY A 745 -37.67 -13.20 -31.57
CA GLY A 745 -36.71 -14.00 -32.33
C GLY A 745 -35.78 -13.20 -33.23
N TYR A 746 -35.63 -11.89 -33.01
CA TYR A 746 -34.76 -11.03 -33.83
C TYR A 746 -33.27 -11.46 -33.81
N ASP A 747 -32.84 -12.20 -32.80
CA ASP A 747 -31.49 -12.76 -32.75
C ASP A 747 -31.26 -13.82 -33.83
N ASN A 748 -32.28 -14.55 -34.28
CA ASN A 748 -32.20 -15.40 -35.48
C ASN A 748 -31.92 -14.57 -36.73
N ILE A 749 -32.56 -13.40 -36.84
CA ILE A 749 -32.36 -12.47 -37.97
C ILE A 749 -30.92 -11.93 -37.93
N ILE A 750 -30.44 -11.49 -36.76
CA ILE A 750 -29.05 -11.05 -36.58
C ILE A 750 -28.09 -12.17 -36.95
N ARG A 751 -28.30 -13.39 -36.42
CA ARG A 751 -27.46 -14.57 -36.70
C ARG A 751 -27.34 -14.82 -38.19
N ASN A 752 -28.47 -14.91 -38.89
CA ASN A 752 -28.48 -15.22 -40.31
C ASN A 752 -27.82 -14.11 -41.13
N LYS A 753 -28.09 -12.83 -40.83
CA LYS A 753 -27.42 -11.70 -41.48
C LYS A 753 -25.92 -11.69 -41.25
N LEU A 754 -25.46 -11.97 -40.02
CA LEU A 754 -24.03 -12.05 -39.71
C LEU A 754 -23.33 -13.16 -40.48
N ILE A 755 -23.91 -14.36 -40.50
CA ILE A 755 -23.32 -15.50 -41.22
C ILE A 755 -23.23 -15.20 -42.72
N GLN A 756 -24.31 -14.65 -43.30
CA GLN A 756 -24.35 -14.27 -44.72
C GLN A 756 -23.30 -13.19 -45.04
N GLN A 757 -23.19 -12.14 -44.21
CA GLN A 757 -22.18 -11.10 -44.42
C GLN A 757 -20.76 -11.60 -44.20
N LEU A 758 -20.53 -12.47 -43.22
CA LEU A 758 -19.21 -13.03 -42.97
C LEU A 758 -18.74 -13.87 -44.18
N ALA A 759 -19.65 -14.60 -44.82
CA ALA A 759 -19.35 -15.31 -46.07
C ALA A 759 -19.08 -14.36 -47.25
N ILE A 760 -19.87 -13.28 -47.40
CA ILE A 760 -19.68 -12.28 -48.46
C ILE A 760 -18.34 -11.56 -48.29
N ILE A 761 -18.05 -11.05 -47.09
CA ILE A 761 -16.78 -10.37 -46.78
C ILE A 761 -15.62 -11.35 -47.02
N GLY A 762 -15.77 -12.62 -46.67
CA GLY A 762 -14.78 -13.66 -46.93
C GLY A 762 -14.47 -13.85 -48.42
N ILE A 763 -15.50 -13.89 -49.28
CA ILE A 763 -15.36 -13.99 -50.74
C ILE A 763 -14.69 -12.74 -51.31
N ASN A 764 -15.13 -11.55 -50.89
CA ASN A 764 -14.56 -10.28 -51.32
C ASN A 764 -13.07 -10.14 -50.95
N GLN A 765 -12.63 -10.84 -49.91
CA GLN A 765 -11.22 -10.90 -49.49
C GLN A 765 -10.41 -12.00 -50.19
N GLY A 766 -11.03 -12.76 -51.10
CA GLY A 766 -10.37 -13.79 -51.92
C GLY A 766 -10.46 -15.22 -51.39
N SER A 767 -11.51 -15.56 -50.64
CA SER A 767 -11.79 -16.96 -50.27
C SER A 767 -12.03 -17.81 -51.52
N LYS A 768 -11.40 -18.99 -51.59
CA LYS A 768 -11.59 -19.98 -52.67
C LYS A 768 -12.88 -20.81 -52.53
N LYS A 769 -13.50 -20.83 -51.34
CA LYS A 769 -14.72 -21.60 -51.06
C LYS A 769 -15.97 -20.87 -51.53
N LYS A 770 -17.00 -21.64 -51.93
CA LYS A 770 -18.30 -21.09 -52.34
C LYS A 770 -19.06 -20.51 -51.14
N LYS A 771 -19.92 -19.51 -51.38
CA LYS A 771 -20.73 -18.86 -50.34
C LYS A 771 -21.56 -19.85 -49.52
N THR A 772 -22.16 -20.85 -50.18
CA THR A 772 -23.00 -21.88 -49.55
C THR A 772 -22.21 -22.74 -48.57
N GLU A 773 -20.99 -23.15 -48.94
CA GLU A 773 -20.08 -23.91 -48.08
C GLU A 773 -19.66 -23.11 -46.84
N LEU A 774 -19.31 -21.83 -47.04
CA LEU A 774 -18.94 -20.94 -45.93
C LEU A 774 -20.09 -20.75 -44.95
N VAL A 775 -21.30 -20.51 -45.46
CA VAL A 775 -22.51 -20.36 -44.62
C VAL A 775 -22.78 -21.63 -43.82
N ALA A 776 -22.72 -22.81 -44.45
CA ALA A 776 -22.95 -24.09 -43.77
C ALA A 776 -21.90 -24.36 -42.67
N ALA A 777 -20.63 -24.04 -42.91
CA ALA A 777 -19.57 -24.17 -41.92
C ALA A 777 -19.78 -23.22 -40.72
N LEU A 778 -20.08 -21.94 -41.00
CA LEU A 778 -20.28 -20.92 -39.97
C LEU A 778 -21.54 -21.17 -39.11
N GLN A 779 -22.57 -21.80 -39.66
CA GLN A 779 -23.77 -22.17 -38.92
C GLN A 779 -23.49 -23.17 -37.79
N LYS A 780 -22.46 -24.02 -37.94
CA LYS A 780 -22.07 -25.04 -36.95
C LYS A 780 -21.20 -24.48 -35.82
N GLU A 781 -20.70 -23.25 -35.95
CA GLU A 781 -19.80 -22.66 -34.98
C GLU A 781 -20.51 -22.28 -33.66
N SER A 782 -19.89 -22.65 -32.54
CA SER A 782 -20.48 -22.48 -31.19
C SER A 782 -20.75 -21.02 -30.83
N PHE A 783 -19.87 -20.10 -31.22
CA PHE A 783 -20.02 -18.67 -30.95
C PHE A 783 -21.17 -18.02 -31.76
N MET A 784 -21.71 -18.70 -32.78
CA MET A 784 -22.90 -18.29 -33.53
C MET A 784 -24.19 -18.96 -33.04
N LYS A 785 -24.12 -19.79 -31.98
CA LYS A 785 -25.28 -20.50 -31.44
C LYS A 785 -26.23 -19.54 -30.72
N ILE A 786 -27.53 -19.73 -30.94
CA ILE A 786 -28.59 -19.13 -30.11
C ILE A 786 -28.89 -20.11 -28.97
N ASP A 787 -28.53 -19.72 -27.76
CA ASP A 787 -28.75 -20.52 -26.57
C ASP A 787 -30.15 -20.25 -26.00
N VAL A 788 -31.12 -21.06 -26.41
CA VAL A 788 -32.50 -20.99 -25.92
C VAL A 788 -32.57 -21.28 -24.42
N GLY A 789 -31.67 -22.12 -23.90
CA GLY A 789 -31.60 -22.43 -22.47
C GLY A 789 -31.32 -21.18 -21.64
N ARG A 790 -30.41 -20.32 -22.10
CA ARG A 790 -30.13 -19.02 -21.44
C ARG A 790 -31.31 -18.06 -21.45
N LYS A 791 -32.13 -18.08 -22.51
CA LYS A 791 -33.33 -17.23 -22.57
C LYS A 791 -34.33 -17.59 -21.46
N LEU A 792 -34.44 -18.87 -21.11
CA LEU A 792 -35.39 -19.36 -20.12
C LEU A 792 -34.87 -19.27 -18.67
N ARG A 793 -33.60 -19.63 -18.42
CA ARG A 793 -33.06 -19.76 -17.06
C ARG A 793 -32.05 -18.66 -16.67
N GLY A 794 -31.71 -17.77 -17.60
CA GLY A 794 -30.56 -16.88 -17.45
C GLY A 794 -29.22 -17.61 -17.63
N ILE A 795 -28.13 -16.90 -17.35
CA ILE A 795 -26.76 -17.42 -17.47
C ILE A 795 -26.38 -18.19 -16.20
N VAL A 796 -25.78 -19.37 -16.36
CA VAL A 796 -25.20 -20.18 -15.28
C VAL A 796 -23.68 -20.30 -15.41
N GLU A 797 -23.02 -20.98 -14.49
CA GLU A 797 -21.56 -21.12 -14.49
C GLU A 797 -21.00 -21.98 -15.63
N SER A 798 -21.73 -23.00 -16.09
CA SER A 798 -21.32 -23.91 -17.18
C SER A 798 -21.46 -23.32 -18.59
N ASP A 799 -22.02 -22.13 -18.72
CA ASP A 799 -22.36 -21.52 -19.99
C ASP A 799 -21.12 -20.98 -20.73
N HIS A 800 -20.97 -21.34 -22.03
CA HIS A 800 -19.84 -20.95 -22.90
C HIS A 800 -20.18 -19.86 -23.91
N PHE A 801 -19.21 -19.09 -24.37
CA PHE A 801 -19.43 -17.93 -25.25
C PHE A 801 -20.34 -18.26 -26.45
N SER A 802 -21.35 -17.41 -26.68
CA SER A 802 -22.37 -17.59 -27.73
C SER A 802 -22.76 -16.26 -28.41
N LEU A 803 -23.73 -16.30 -29.33
CA LEU A 803 -24.12 -15.12 -30.09
C LEU A 803 -24.59 -13.96 -29.19
N ILE A 804 -25.28 -14.25 -28.09
CA ILE A 804 -25.76 -13.22 -27.15
C ILE A 804 -24.61 -12.42 -26.53
N ASP A 805 -23.44 -13.04 -26.37
CA ASP A 805 -22.24 -12.42 -25.84
C ASP A 805 -21.61 -11.49 -26.89
N MET A 806 -21.69 -11.85 -28.18
CA MET A 806 -21.34 -10.94 -29.28
C MET A 806 -22.29 -9.75 -29.37
N ILE A 807 -23.60 -9.98 -29.24
CA ILE A 807 -24.61 -8.90 -29.20
C ILE A 807 -24.35 -7.96 -28.01
N ARG A 808 -23.83 -8.47 -26.89
CA ARG A 808 -23.39 -7.63 -25.76
C ARG A 808 -22.15 -6.78 -26.08
N GLY A 809 -21.49 -7.03 -27.21
CA GLY A 809 -20.30 -6.33 -27.67
C GLY A 809 -18.98 -7.03 -27.35
N LEU A 810 -19.01 -8.29 -26.90
CA LEU A 810 -17.81 -9.08 -26.62
C LEU A 810 -17.26 -9.73 -27.91
N VAL A 811 -15.95 -9.90 -27.97
CA VAL A 811 -15.27 -10.57 -29.10
C VAL A 811 -14.81 -11.96 -28.68
N TYR A 812 -15.16 -12.98 -29.45
CA TYR A 812 -14.76 -14.36 -29.18
C TYR A 812 -13.25 -14.57 -29.40
N LYS A 813 -12.58 -15.20 -28.43
CA LYS A 813 -11.11 -15.40 -28.39
C LYS A 813 -10.59 -16.20 -29.56
N HIS A 814 -11.31 -17.23 -29.99
CA HIS A 814 -10.88 -18.13 -31.07
C HIS A 814 -11.42 -17.74 -32.45
N MET A 815 -12.11 -16.59 -32.56
CA MET A 815 -12.69 -16.13 -33.82
C MET A 815 -11.66 -16.00 -34.95
N GLN A 816 -10.43 -15.54 -34.64
CA GLN A 816 -9.36 -15.44 -35.65
C GLN A 816 -9.02 -16.79 -36.25
N ASN A 817 -8.80 -17.80 -35.41
CA ASN A 817 -8.44 -19.14 -35.85
C ASN A 817 -9.60 -19.77 -36.64
N LYS A 818 -10.85 -19.58 -36.19
CA LYS A 818 -12.02 -20.07 -36.90
C LYS A 818 -12.17 -19.44 -38.29
N ILE A 819 -11.99 -18.13 -38.42
CA ILE A 819 -11.99 -17.45 -39.73
C ILE A 819 -10.82 -17.95 -40.58
N LYS A 820 -9.63 -18.15 -39.97
CA LYS A 820 -8.44 -18.64 -40.67
C LYS A 820 -8.67 -20.01 -41.31
N THR A 821 -9.29 -20.93 -40.56
CA THR A 821 -9.59 -22.30 -41.01
C THR A 821 -10.77 -22.36 -41.98
N ILE A 822 -11.82 -21.58 -41.74
CA ILE A 822 -13.06 -21.66 -42.52
C ILE A 822 -12.94 -20.84 -43.82
N ILE A 823 -12.39 -19.63 -43.76
CA ILE A 823 -12.47 -18.62 -44.82
C ILE A 823 -11.14 -18.44 -45.56
N ILE A 824 -10.10 -17.93 -44.89
CA ILE A 824 -8.83 -17.57 -45.54
C ILE A 824 -7.65 -17.61 -44.56
N ALA A 825 -6.52 -18.19 -44.99
CA ALA A 825 -5.35 -18.37 -44.13
C ALA A 825 -4.57 -17.08 -43.83
N ASP A 826 -4.72 -16.04 -44.66
CA ASP A 826 -4.01 -14.77 -44.54
C ASP A 826 -4.42 -14.00 -43.27
N THR A 827 -3.44 -13.74 -42.40
CA THR A 827 -3.69 -13.14 -41.09
C THR A 827 -4.11 -11.67 -41.16
N ASN A 828 -3.65 -10.91 -42.16
CA ASN A 828 -4.04 -9.51 -42.34
C ASN A 828 -5.48 -9.43 -42.85
N LYS A 829 -5.84 -10.28 -43.82
CA LYS A 829 -7.21 -10.38 -44.32
C LYS A 829 -8.18 -10.84 -43.23
N VAL A 830 -7.80 -11.82 -42.40
CA VAL A 830 -8.59 -12.25 -41.23
C VAL A 830 -8.91 -11.09 -40.29
N LYS A 831 -7.92 -10.25 -39.97
CA LYS A 831 -8.14 -9.08 -39.10
C LYS A 831 -9.12 -8.08 -39.73
N GLU A 832 -9.03 -7.87 -41.04
CA GLU A 832 -9.94 -6.97 -41.75
C GLU A 832 -11.36 -7.54 -41.80
N ILE A 833 -11.53 -8.84 -42.08
CA ILE A 833 -12.81 -9.54 -42.00
C ILE A 833 -13.45 -9.36 -40.62
N GLN A 834 -12.67 -9.55 -39.55
CA GLN A 834 -13.14 -9.37 -38.17
C GLN A 834 -13.62 -7.94 -37.89
N LYS A 835 -12.87 -6.94 -38.35
CA LYS A 835 -13.22 -5.54 -38.17
C LYS A 835 -14.53 -5.20 -38.89
N GLN A 836 -14.69 -5.67 -40.13
CA GLN A 836 -15.88 -5.43 -40.94
C GLN A 836 -17.11 -6.12 -40.36
N ILE A 837 -17.01 -7.40 -39.95
CA ILE A 837 -18.17 -8.12 -39.40
C ILE A 837 -18.63 -7.55 -38.05
N LEU A 838 -17.68 -7.15 -37.18
CA LEU A 838 -18.04 -6.49 -35.93
C LEU A 838 -18.71 -5.15 -36.22
N SER A 839 -18.16 -4.32 -37.12
CA SER A 839 -18.78 -3.05 -37.51
C SER A 839 -20.20 -3.24 -38.07
N PHE A 840 -20.40 -4.28 -38.88
CA PHE A 840 -21.71 -4.66 -39.40
C PHE A 840 -22.69 -5.08 -38.30
N LEU A 841 -22.24 -5.84 -37.29
CA LEU A 841 -23.07 -6.19 -36.12
C LEU A 841 -23.61 -4.94 -35.41
N ARG A 842 -22.74 -3.96 -35.10
CA ARG A 842 -23.18 -2.71 -34.46
C ARG A 842 -24.15 -1.93 -35.34
N LEU A 843 -23.94 -1.92 -36.66
CA LEU A 843 -24.86 -1.23 -37.59
C LEU A 843 -26.27 -1.83 -37.53
N ILE A 844 -26.39 -3.17 -37.60
CA ILE A 844 -27.69 -3.84 -37.47
C ILE A 844 -28.33 -3.55 -36.11
N MET A 845 -27.54 -3.65 -35.03
CA MET A 845 -28.05 -3.39 -33.68
C MET A 845 -28.53 -1.95 -33.53
N LYS A 846 -27.80 -0.96 -34.06
CA LYS A 846 -28.23 0.44 -34.03
C LYS A 846 -29.53 0.66 -34.79
N LYS A 847 -29.67 0.08 -35.99
CA LYS A 847 -30.92 0.15 -36.77
C LYS A 847 -32.09 -0.44 -35.98
N GLN A 848 -31.90 -1.61 -35.36
CA GLN A 848 -32.93 -2.23 -34.52
C GLN A 848 -33.27 -1.38 -33.29
N TRP A 849 -32.26 -0.78 -32.67
CA TRP A 849 -32.44 0.11 -31.54
C TRP A 849 -33.22 1.38 -31.92
N GLU A 850 -32.94 1.97 -33.09
CA GLU A 850 -33.66 3.12 -33.63
C GLU A 850 -35.14 2.80 -33.89
N GLU A 851 -35.44 1.66 -34.51
CA GLU A 851 -36.83 1.22 -34.72
C GLU A 851 -37.57 0.99 -33.40
N ARG A 852 -36.94 0.33 -32.42
CA ARG A 852 -37.50 0.21 -31.07
C ARG A 852 -37.76 1.57 -30.43
N CYS A 853 -36.82 2.51 -30.57
CA CYS A 853 -36.97 3.86 -30.02
C CYS A 853 -38.15 4.62 -30.64
N LYS A 854 -38.40 4.50 -31.95
CA LYS A 854 -39.57 5.09 -32.61
C LYS A 854 -40.88 4.53 -32.02
N LEU A 855 -40.98 3.20 -31.89
CA LEU A 855 -42.14 2.54 -31.28
C LEU A 855 -42.33 2.96 -29.81
N PHE A 856 -41.24 3.05 -29.05
CA PHE A 856 -41.28 3.46 -27.65
C PHE A 856 -41.75 4.91 -27.45
N LEU A 857 -41.30 5.82 -28.31
CA LEU A 857 -41.75 7.22 -28.29
C LEU A 857 -43.23 7.34 -28.63
N LYS A 858 -43.74 6.52 -29.55
CA LYS A 858 -45.17 6.45 -29.86
C LYS A 858 -45.97 5.98 -28.64
N TRP A 859 -45.53 4.89 -28.01
CA TRP A 859 -46.13 4.37 -26.78
C TRP A 859 -46.11 5.38 -25.62
N GLU A 860 -45.02 6.12 -25.43
CA GLU A 860 -44.96 7.18 -24.40
C GLU A 860 -45.97 8.30 -24.65
N LYS A 861 -46.23 8.66 -25.92
CA LYS A 861 -47.27 9.64 -26.27
C LYS A 861 -48.66 9.10 -25.97
N GLU A 862 -48.93 7.85 -26.34
CA GLU A 862 -50.20 7.16 -26.08
C GLU A 862 -50.51 7.00 -24.58
N ASN A 863 -49.47 6.93 -23.73
CA ASN A 863 -49.61 6.83 -22.27
C ASN A 863 -49.40 8.17 -21.54
N GLU A 864 -49.45 9.30 -22.28
CA GLU A 864 -49.34 10.66 -21.74
C GLU A 864 -48.04 10.92 -20.93
N ILE A 865 -46.96 10.19 -21.25
CA ILE A 865 -45.66 10.31 -20.59
C ILE A 865 -44.87 11.47 -21.22
N SER A 866 -45.09 12.67 -20.69
CA SER A 866 -44.40 13.88 -21.14
C SER A 866 -42.96 14.00 -20.61
N GLY A 867 -42.17 14.88 -21.25
CA GLY A 867 -40.82 15.23 -20.77
C GLY A 867 -40.81 15.85 -19.36
N SER A 868 -41.88 16.55 -18.96
CA SER A 868 -42.02 17.13 -17.62
C SER A 868 -42.24 16.03 -16.57
N ASN A 869 -43.01 14.98 -16.88
CA ASN A 869 -43.19 13.80 -16.02
C ASN A 869 -41.84 13.11 -15.74
N LYS A 870 -40.98 13.02 -16.76
CA LYS A 870 -39.63 12.46 -16.66
C LYS A 870 -38.70 13.33 -15.79
N ARG A 871 -38.84 14.66 -15.81
CA ARG A 871 -37.99 15.62 -15.08
C ARG A 871 -38.47 15.99 -13.67
N LYS A 872 -39.77 15.90 -13.36
CA LYS A 872 -40.33 16.23 -12.03
C LYS A 872 -39.69 15.35 -10.96
N TYR A 873 -38.87 15.92 -10.08
CA TYR A 873 -38.46 15.26 -8.85
C TYR A 873 -39.58 15.41 -7.83
N LYS A 874 -40.26 14.33 -7.44
CA LYS A 874 -41.03 14.37 -6.19
C LYS A 874 -40.01 14.51 -5.06
N THR A 875 -40.04 15.63 -4.34
CA THR A 875 -39.56 15.70 -2.96
C THR A 875 -40.35 14.65 -2.19
N GLY A 876 -39.77 13.46 -2.06
CA GLY A 876 -40.50 12.32 -1.53
C GLY A 876 -41.04 12.65 -0.13
N LYS A 877 -42.38 12.69 0.00
CA LYS A 877 -43.01 12.03 1.15
C LYS A 877 -42.34 10.67 1.20
N LYS A 878 -41.51 10.44 2.22
CA LYS A 878 -40.94 9.12 2.50
C LYS A 878 -42.13 8.17 2.50
N SER A 879 -42.28 7.32 1.49
CA SER A 879 -43.03 6.10 1.72
C SER A 879 -42.33 5.48 2.93
N LYS A 880 -43.07 5.27 4.02
CA LYS A 880 -42.54 4.53 5.17
C LYS A 880 -42.29 3.12 4.64
N GLY A 881 -41.12 2.90 4.03
CA GLY A 881 -40.76 1.61 3.45
C GLY A 881 -40.87 0.56 4.54
N TYR A 882 -41.33 -0.63 4.18
CA TYR A 882 -41.49 -1.77 5.07
C TYR A 882 -40.22 -2.07 5.91
N ASP A 883 -39.04 -1.77 5.36
CA ASP A 883 -37.75 -1.82 6.07
C ASP A 883 -37.69 -0.92 7.32
N ASN A 884 -38.32 0.27 7.30
CA ASN A 884 -38.42 1.15 8.47
C ASN A 884 -39.34 0.54 9.54
N ILE A 885 -40.36 -0.21 9.13
CA ILE A 885 -41.25 -0.92 10.07
C ILE A 885 -40.47 -2.05 10.74
N ILE A 886 -39.75 -2.88 9.96
CA ILE A 886 -38.87 -3.94 10.50
C ILE A 886 -37.82 -3.34 11.42
N ARG A 887 -37.13 -2.27 10.97
CA ARG A 887 -36.11 -1.58 11.76
C ARG A 887 -36.67 -1.11 13.11
N ASN A 888 -37.83 -0.46 13.10
CA ASN A 888 -38.43 0.08 14.32
C ASN A 888 -38.90 -1.05 15.25
N LYS A 889 -39.52 -2.11 14.72
CA LYS A 889 -39.89 -3.31 15.50
C LYS A 889 -38.67 -3.99 16.12
N LEU A 890 -37.60 -4.15 15.36
CA LEU A 890 -36.34 -4.74 15.84
C LEU A 890 -35.70 -3.91 16.96
N ILE A 891 -35.65 -2.59 16.78
CA ILE A 891 -35.10 -1.67 17.80
C ILE A 891 -35.93 -1.70 19.09
N GLN A 892 -37.26 -1.73 18.97
CA GLN A 892 -38.13 -1.84 20.15
C GLN A 892 -37.95 -3.18 20.85
N GLN A 893 -37.88 -4.28 20.11
CA GLN A 893 -37.68 -5.61 20.68
C GLN A 893 -36.33 -5.73 21.38
N LEU A 894 -35.28 -5.15 20.81
CA LEU A 894 -33.95 -5.08 21.40
C LEU A 894 -33.92 -4.33 22.72
N ALA A 895 -34.64 -3.23 22.82
CA ALA A 895 -34.74 -2.47 24.06
C ALA A 895 -35.48 -3.28 25.15
N ILE A 896 -36.53 -4.01 24.77
CA ILE A 896 -37.28 -4.90 25.70
C ILE A 896 -36.40 -6.04 26.19
N ILE A 897 -35.73 -6.75 25.27
CA ILE A 897 -34.80 -7.84 25.61
C ILE A 897 -33.69 -7.33 26.52
N GLY A 898 -33.14 -6.14 26.25
CA GLY A 898 -32.12 -5.53 27.09
C GLY A 898 -32.57 -5.25 28.51
N ILE A 899 -33.81 -4.78 28.69
CA ILE A 899 -34.41 -4.55 30.02
C ILE A 899 -34.62 -5.88 30.75
N ASN A 900 -35.20 -6.87 30.08
CA ASN A 900 -35.46 -8.19 30.67
C ASN A 900 -34.18 -8.90 31.12
N GLN A 901 -33.04 -8.57 30.51
CA GLN A 901 -31.73 -9.11 30.88
C GLN A 901 -31.02 -8.29 31.97
N GLY A 902 -31.62 -7.20 32.47
CA GLY A 902 -31.10 -6.40 33.59
C GLY A 902 -30.34 -5.13 33.19
N SER A 903 -30.61 -4.54 32.03
CA SER A 903 -30.06 -3.22 31.67
C SER A 903 -30.53 -2.13 32.64
N LYS A 904 -29.60 -1.29 33.13
CA LYS A 904 -29.89 -0.13 33.99
C LYS A 904 -30.48 1.08 33.23
N LYS A 905 -30.45 1.08 31.90
CA LYS A 905 -30.97 2.18 31.05
C LYS A 905 -32.46 2.04 30.78
N LYS A 906 -33.17 3.18 30.69
CA LYS A 906 -34.61 3.20 30.35
C LYS A 906 -34.84 2.75 28.89
N LYS A 907 -36.02 2.18 28.60
CA LYS A 907 -36.41 1.71 27.24
C LYS A 907 -36.20 2.79 26.18
N THR A 908 -36.58 4.02 26.48
CA THR A 908 -36.47 5.19 25.60
C THR A 908 -35.02 5.53 25.26
N GLU A 909 -34.11 5.45 26.23
CA GLU A 909 -32.67 5.68 26.05
C GLU A 909 -32.03 4.58 25.20
N LEU A 910 -32.40 3.32 25.43
CA LEU A 910 -31.93 2.19 24.64
C LEU A 910 -32.37 2.30 23.18
N VAL A 911 -33.64 2.64 22.93
CA VAL A 911 -34.18 2.87 21.59
C VAL A 911 -33.40 3.98 20.88
N ALA A 912 -33.19 5.12 21.53
CA ALA A 912 -32.45 6.25 20.95
C ALA A 912 -30.98 5.90 20.63
N ALA A 913 -30.32 5.13 21.50
CA ALA A 913 -28.94 4.67 21.26
C ALA A 913 -28.87 3.69 20.08
N LEU A 914 -29.76 2.71 20.02
CA LEU A 914 -29.81 1.71 18.94
C LEU A 914 -30.17 2.33 17.58
N GLN A 915 -30.98 3.39 17.55
CA GLN A 915 -31.31 4.12 16.32
C GLN A 915 -30.08 4.77 15.67
N LYS A 916 -29.09 5.21 16.47
CA LYS A 916 -27.88 5.90 16.00
C LYS A 916 -26.81 4.95 15.44
N GLU A 917 -26.93 3.66 15.71
CA GLU A 917 -25.93 2.67 15.28
C GLU A 917 -25.91 2.45 13.77
N SER A 918 -24.69 2.33 13.22
CA SER A 918 -24.46 2.20 11.77
C SER A 918 -25.08 0.92 11.19
N PHE A 919 -24.99 -0.20 11.91
CA PHE A 919 -25.54 -1.48 11.46
C PHE A 919 -27.08 -1.54 11.47
N MET A 920 -27.75 -0.56 12.10
CA MET A 920 -29.21 -0.41 12.03
C MET A 920 -29.64 0.43 10.82
N LYS A 921 -28.72 1.05 10.08
CA LYS A 921 -29.05 1.88 8.91
C LYS A 921 -29.63 1.04 7.77
N ILE A 922 -30.67 1.58 7.13
CA ILE A 922 -31.23 1.05 5.88
C ILE A 922 -30.49 1.75 4.74
N ASP A 923 -29.62 1.00 4.06
CA ASP A 923 -28.85 1.51 2.91
C ASP A 923 -29.66 1.34 1.62
N VAL A 924 -30.49 2.33 1.31
CA VAL A 924 -31.32 2.35 0.09
C VAL A 924 -30.46 2.38 -1.17
N GLY A 925 -29.23 2.90 -1.10
CA GLY A 925 -28.30 2.96 -2.23
C GLY A 925 -27.88 1.57 -2.72
N ARG A 926 -27.68 0.62 -1.79
CA ARG A 926 -27.38 -0.78 -2.12
C ARG A 926 -28.47 -1.50 -2.91
N LYS A 927 -29.73 -1.13 -2.70
CA LYS A 927 -30.85 -1.72 -3.45
C LYS A 927 -30.72 -1.46 -4.96
N LEU A 928 -30.12 -0.34 -5.35
CA LEU A 928 -30.01 0.11 -6.73
C LEU A 928 -28.66 -0.24 -7.38
N ARG A 929 -27.56 -0.20 -6.61
CA ARG A 929 -26.20 -0.39 -7.14
C ARG A 929 -25.56 -1.75 -6.81
N GLY A 930 -26.18 -2.57 -5.97
CA GLY A 930 -25.55 -3.75 -5.39
C GLY A 930 -24.62 -3.40 -4.22
N ILE A 931 -23.87 -4.39 -3.73
CA ILE A 931 -22.85 -4.20 -2.67
C ILE A 931 -21.55 -3.73 -3.33
N VAL A 932 -20.93 -2.67 -2.80
CA VAL A 932 -19.61 -2.18 -3.21
C VAL A 932 -18.61 -2.24 -2.06
N GLU A 933 -17.31 -2.17 -2.32
CA GLU A 933 -16.26 -2.37 -1.31
C GLU A 933 -16.31 -1.37 -0.14
N SER A 934 -16.86 -0.16 -0.36
CA SER A 934 -17.06 0.86 0.67
C SER A 934 -18.29 0.65 1.57
N ASP A 935 -19.08 -0.39 1.33
CA ASP A 935 -20.36 -0.61 1.99
C ASP A 935 -20.17 -1.26 3.38
N HIS A 936 -20.48 -0.52 4.45
CA HIS A 936 -20.40 -1.02 5.84
C HIS A 936 -21.59 -1.88 6.25
N PHE A 937 -21.39 -2.97 7.00
CA PHE A 937 -22.47 -3.86 7.47
C PHE A 937 -23.75 -3.12 7.92
N SER A 938 -24.92 -3.55 7.41
CA SER A 938 -26.21 -2.86 7.53
C SER A 938 -27.36 -3.79 7.97
N LEU A 939 -28.56 -3.22 8.19
CA LEU A 939 -29.74 -3.99 8.58
C LEU A 939 -30.12 -5.03 7.52
N ILE A 940 -29.87 -4.71 6.23
CA ILE A 940 -30.14 -5.62 5.11
C ILE A 940 -29.29 -6.91 5.23
N ASP A 941 -28.06 -6.79 5.72
CA ASP A 941 -27.15 -7.93 5.89
C ASP A 941 -27.60 -8.83 7.04
N MET A 942 -28.11 -8.24 8.13
CA MET A 942 -28.77 -8.97 9.22
C MET A 942 -30.06 -9.68 8.78
N ILE A 943 -30.87 -9.04 7.93
CA ILE A 943 -32.07 -9.67 7.37
C ILE A 943 -31.72 -10.88 6.50
N ARG A 944 -30.56 -10.88 5.84
CA ARG A 944 -30.02 -12.02 5.09
C ARG A 944 -29.46 -13.14 5.98
N GLY A 945 -29.48 -12.97 7.31
CA GLY A 945 -28.96 -13.94 8.26
C GLY A 945 -27.47 -13.79 8.58
N LEU A 946 -26.81 -12.73 8.12
CA LEU A 946 -25.43 -12.45 8.47
C LEU A 946 -25.34 -11.82 9.87
N VAL A 947 -24.28 -12.15 10.59
CA VAL A 947 -24.05 -11.66 11.95
C VAL A 947 -22.96 -10.59 11.93
N TYR A 948 -23.25 -9.42 12.51
CA TYR A 948 -22.28 -8.33 12.56
C TYR A 948 -21.10 -8.67 13.49
N LYS A 949 -19.86 -8.62 12.99
CA LYS A 949 -18.65 -9.01 13.76
C LYS A 949 -18.46 -8.24 15.06
N HIS A 950 -18.92 -6.98 15.12
CA HIS A 950 -18.81 -6.13 16.32
C HIS A 950 -20.11 -6.03 17.13
N MET A 951 -21.12 -6.86 16.83
CA MET A 951 -22.43 -6.80 17.46
C MET A 951 -22.35 -6.98 18.97
N GLN A 952 -21.57 -7.95 19.45
CA GLN A 952 -21.41 -8.22 20.87
C GLN A 952 -20.81 -7.03 21.61
N ASN A 953 -19.76 -6.39 21.06
CA ASN A 953 -19.16 -5.20 21.66
C ASN A 953 -20.14 -4.02 21.72
N LYS A 954 -20.96 -3.86 20.68
CA LYS A 954 -21.99 -2.82 20.63
C LYS A 954 -23.13 -3.08 21.63
N ILE A 955 -23.62 -4.32 21.73
CA ILE A 955 -24.59 -4.73 22.76
C ILE A 955 -23.98 -4.52 24.15
N LYS A 956 -22.71 -4.87 24.34
CA LYS A 956 -21.98 -4.69 25.60
C LYS A 956 -21.91 -3.23 26.04
N THR A 957 -21.70 -2.33 25.09
CA THR A 957 -21.60 -0.88 25.33
C THR A 957 -22.98 -0.22 25.51
N ILE A 958 -23.98 -0.66 24.75
CA ILE A 958 -25.29 0.01 24.69
C ILE A 958 -26.25 -0.56 25.74
N ILE A 959 -26.27 -1.88 25.91
CA ILE A 959 -27.33 -2.62 26.62
C ILE A 959 -26.82 -3.16 27.97
N ILE A 960 -25.87 -4.09 27.99
CA ILE A 960 -25.42 -4.74 29.24
C ILE A 960 -23.98 -5.25 29.17
N ALA A 961 -23.16 -5.01 30.19
CA ALA A 961 -21.74 -5.35 30.20
C ALA A 961 -21.44 -6.86 30.37
N ASP A 962 -22.44 -7.65 30.77
CA ASP A 962 -22.31 -9.09 31.02
C ASP A 962 -22.20 -9.88 29.70
N THR A 963 -21.08 -10.60 29.54
CA THR A 963 -20.74 -11.31 28.30
C THR A 963 -21.64 -12.52 28.02
N ASN A 964 -22.16 -13.20 29.05
CA ASN A 964 -23.07 -14.34 28.88
C ASN A 964 -24.45 -13.86 28.44
N LYS A 965 -24.94 -12.78 29.06
CA LYS A 965 -26.21 -12.13 28.67
C LYS A 965 -26.13 -11.54 27.26
N VAL A 966 -24.99 -10.95 26.86
CA VAL A 966 -24.77 -10.46 25.49
C VAL A 966 -24.95 -11.55 24.44
N LYS A 967 -24.44 -12.77 24.69
CA LYS A 967 -24.61 -13.91 23.78
C LYS A 967 -26.08 -14.34 23.67
N GLU A 968 -26.80 -14.31 24.77
CA GLU A 968 -28.22 -14.66 24.81
C GLU A 968 -29.08 -13.63 24.07
N ILE A 969 -28.83 -12.35 24.29
CA ILE A 969 -29.45 -11.24 23.53
C ILE A 969 -29.21 -11.42 22.03
N GLN A 970 -27.98 -11.79 21.63
CA GLN A 970 -27.65 -12.06 20.22
C GLN A 970 -28.46 -13.20 19.61
N LYS A 971 -28.65 -14.31 20.34
CA LYS A 971 -29.48 -15.45 19.88
C LYS A 971 -30.94 -15.04 19.70
N GLN A 972 -31.48 -14.30 20.67
CA GLN A 972 -32.87 -13.84 20.63
C GLN A 972 -33.13 -12.88 19.46
N ILE A 973 -32.17 -12.03 19.10
CA ILE A 973 -32.24 -11.15 17.92
C ILE A 973 -32.35 -11.97 16.63
N LEU A 974 -31.49 -12.97 16.46
CA LEU A 974 -31.48 -13.81 15.26
C LEU A 974 -32.77 -14.62 15.15
N SER A 975 -33.29 -15.14 16.27
CA SER A 975 -34.58 -15.82 16.32
C SER A 975 -35.73 -14.90 15.91
N PHE A 976 -35.77 -13.68 16.44
CA PHE A 976 -36.78 -12.69 16.10
C PHE A 976 -36.76 -12.29 14.61
N LEU A 977 -35.57 -12.11 14.04
CA LEU A 977 -35.42 -11.84 12.61
C LEU A 977 -35.93 -13.00 11.74
N ARG A 978 -35.63 -14.25 12.12
CA ARG A 978 -36.17 -15.43 11.43
C ARG A 978 -37.69 -15.49 11.49
N LEU A 979 -38.28 -15.17 12.64
CA LEU A 979 -39.73 -15.15 12.82
C LEU A 979 -40.41 -14.08 11.94
N ILE A 980 -39.85 -12.87 11.87
CA ILE A 980 -40.35 -11.80 10.99
C ILE A 980 -40.28 -12.25 9.52
N MET A 981 -39.15 -12.85 9.12
CA MET A 981 -38.98 -13.33 7.75
C MET A 981 -39.94 -14.46 7.40
N LYS A 982 -40.21 -15.37 8.34
CA LYS A 982 -41.20 -16.45 8.17
C LYS A 982 -42.61 -15.90 8.00
N LYS A 983 -43.05 -14.96 8.87
CA LYS A 983 -44.36 -14.31 8.72
C LYS A 983 -44.51 -13.58 7.38
N GLN A 984 -43.44 -12.94 6.91
CA GLN A 984 -43.42 -12.28 5.60
C GLN A 984 -43.49 -13.25 4.43
N TRP A 985 -42.78 -14.37 4.54
CA TRP A 985 -42.88 -15.45 3.57
C TRP A 985 -44.32 -15.99 3.51
N GLU A 986 -44.94 -16.23 4.67
CA GLU A 986 -46.33 -16.71 4.77
C GLU A 986 -47.35 -15.72 4.18
N GLU A 987 -47.23 -14.42 4.48
CA GLU A 987 -48.10 -13.38 3.89
C GLU A 987 -47.93 -13.31 2.37
N ARG A 988 -46.69 -13.37 1.88
CA ARG A 988 -46.43 -13.41 0.43
C ARG A 988 -46.99 -14.66 -0.22
N CYS A 989 -46.86 -15.82 0.41
CA CYS A 989 -47.47 -17.06 -0.05
C CYS A 989 -48.99 -16.93 -0.10
N LYS A 990 -49.63 -16.31 0.89
CA LYS A 990 -51.09 -16.05 0.89
C LYS A 990 -51.51 -15.13 -0.25
N LEU A 991 -50.78 -14.02 -0.46
CA LEU A 991 -51.04 -13.10 -1.57
C LEU A 991 -50.82 -13.77 -2.93
N PHE A 992 -49.79 -14.60 -3.03
CA PHE A 992 -49.51 -15.37 -4.24
C PHE A 992 -50.58 -16.42 -4.51
N LEU A 993 -51.05 -17.14 -3.49
CA LEU A 993 -52.17 -18.08 -3.60
C LEU A 993 -53.47 -17.37 -3.97
N LYS A 994 -53.69 -16.14 -3.47
CA LYS A 994 -54.83 -15.30 -3.86
C LYS A 994 -54.73 -14.89 -5.33
N TRP A 995 -53.56 -14.44 -5.77
CA TRP A 995 -53.27 -14.12 -7.17
C TRP A 995 -53.45 -15.35 -8.07
N GLU A 996 -53.03 -16.54 -7.65
CA GLU A 996 -53.23 -17.78 -8.40
C GLU A 996 -54.71 -18.15 -8.54
N LYS A 997 -55.53 -17.91 -7.50
CA LYS A 997 -56.98 -18.09 -7.57
C LYS A 997 -57.63 -17.06 -8.51
N GLU A 998 -57.22 -15.79 -8.43
CA GLU A 998 -57.70 -14.70 -9.29
C GLU A 998 -57.32 -14.90 -10.77
N ASN A 999 -56.30 -15.72 -11.07
CA ASN A 999 -55.83 -16.02 -12.43
C ASN A 999 -56.09 -17.48 -12.86
N GLU A 1000 -56.96 -18.20 -12.15
CA GLU A 1000 -57.37 -19.59 -12.46
C GLU A 1000 -56.21 -20.61 -12.61
N ILE A 1001 -55.09 -20.38 -11.90
CA ILE A 1001 -53.91 -21.24 -11.97
C ILE A 1001 -54.07 -22.43 -11.04
N SER A 1002 -54.59 -23.54 -11.56
CA SER A 1002 -54.81 -24.77 -10.81
C SER A 1002 -53.51 -25.52 -10.42
N GLY A 1003 -53.57 -26.34 -9.37
CA GLY A 1003 -52.45 -27.22 -8.98
C GLY A 1003 -52.06 -28.24 -10.06
N SER A 1004 -52.99 -28.63 -10.93
CA SER A 1004 -52.74 -29.49 -12.10
C SER A 1004 -51.98 -28.76 -13.21
N ASN A 1005 -52.22 -27.45 -13.40
CA ASN A 1005 -51.43 -26.61 -14.32
C ASN A 1005 -49.95 -26.53 -13.89
N LYS A 1006 -49.68 -26.45 -12.57
CA LYS A 1006 -48.31 -26.44 -12.04
C LYS A 1006 -47.60 -27.79 -12.14
N ARG A 1007 -48.34 -28.91 -12.03
CA ARG A 1007 -47.78 -30.27 -12.17
C ARG A 1007 -47.43 -30.60 -13.62
N LYS A 1008 -48.24 -30.15 -14.60
CA LYS A 1008 -47.95 -30.32 -16.04
C LYS A 1008 -46.65 -29.63 -16.49
N TYR A 1009 -46.30 -28.48 -15.89
CA TYR A 1009 -45.04 -27.77 -16.18
C TYR A 1009 -43.79 -28.42 -15.58
N LYS A 1010 -43.93 -29.22 -14.51
CA LYS A 1010 -42.80 -29.91 -13.86
C LYS A 1010 -42.38 -31.22 -14.55
N THR A 1011 -43.28 -31.87 -15.30
CA THR A 1011 -43.04 -33.19 -15.90
C THR A 1011 -42.77 -33.18 -17.40
N GLY A 1012 -42.71 -32.01 -18.04
CA GLY A 1012 -42.21 -31.88 -19.42
C GLY A 1012 -43.08 -32.50 -20.52
N LYS A 1013 -44.29 -32.99 -20.25
CA LYS A 1013 -45.23 -33.43 -21.30
C LYS A 1013 -46.00 -32.22 -21.85
N LYS A 1014 -45.67 -31.83 -23.09
CA LYS A 1014 -46.45 -30.86 -23.89
C LYS A 1014 -47.88 -31.39 -24.07
N SER A 1015 -48.91 -30.62 -23.74
CA SER A 1015 -50.23 -30.82 -24.33
C SER A 1015 -50.37 -29.96 -25.58
N LYS A 1016 -50.66 -30.59 -26.71
CA LYS A 1016 -51.33 -29.93 -27.84
C LYS A 1016 -52.75 -29.60 -27.37
N THR A 1017 -52.98 -28.39 -26.94
CA THR A 1017 -54.32 -27.81 -26.88
C THR A 1017 -54.18 -26.30 -26.90
N THR A 1018 -54.61 -25.75 -28.02
CA THR A 1018 -54.90 -24.34 -28.27
C THR A 1018 -55.77 -23.78 -27.15
N VAL A 1019 -55.21 -22.92 -26.32
CA VAL A 1019 -55.92 -21.81 -25.68
C VAL A 1019 -54.93 -20.65 -25.64
N GLY A 1020 -55.34 -19.52 -26.24
CA GLY A 1020 -54.48 -18.35 -26.41
C GLY A 1020 -54.04 -17.73 -25.09
N LEU A 1021 -52.81 -17.22 -25.07
CA LEU A 1021 -52.32 -15.97 -24.46
C LEU A 1021 -50.85 -15.71 -24.86
#